data_AF-A0A535RQ07-F1
#
_entry.id   AF-A0A535RQ07-F1
#
_cell.length_a   1.000
_cell.length_b   1.000
_cell.length_c   1.000
_cell.angle_alpha   90.00
_cell.angle_beta   90.00
_cell.angle_gamma   90.00
#
_symmetry.space_group_name_H-M   'P 1'
#
loop_
_entity.id
_entity.type
_entity.pdbx_description
1 polymer ?
#
loop_
_entity_poly.entity_id
_entity_poly.type
_entity_poly.pdbx_seq_one_letter_code
_entity_poly.pdbx_strand_id
1 'polypeptide(L)'
;MKGATILRKLATVLVTLTLSSLSILGQPQPLHAYAAIGQQYLPNVTKTFGGPGGWTTPIVVQNTSQTPTDVALSFFRFADGGPAATVKSPVLRPSQSWTLDPRSVRELPDNMQFSVVLQATSGAASAIVIEGSGDTWMSYSGTATGAATVYLPNVTRRLGGTGGWNTPFIVQNLGAAATTASVLFYRFADGVLEKRIDNIALQPGRAKDFVPWAIDGLTDDTQYAVVVQGATGSQLYAIVNEVQGGQAMSYEGLLGGAPVVYLPNVLKFLGGSDHWSTPFIVQNLGTAATTFSLEFYAFQSGALVSRVDGVALQPGRSFPVDVRFYPKSLPAGSYSVVVRGAQGAQLGAVVNQVDFGSGMAMAYDGVSQAQQTAFLPYIQRNNGAPRWFSPIIAQNLGSASGDITITILDGNGDVAAQKIFPVVAPGAAAVLDPRADRHLRDGVYSAVVQSTQSVAAVVNHAGTPGDHGMSYTSFAGPAMAVPTLPLTYTAGANNFRIAYANAADLYFDVAIPQADANRIASIVDTDTRQIESDFGREFAKLPRLFFFSSTAMYKLGLQSLAKYSQQQAADVTAPALYSPAAEAILVDWSELAQDPAVTAMRHELSHRMTHQITRDNPTLPAWLNEGLAVNEELTVPGTEWYATVNRYSAASMAVTNTLFSLEEMRSPITWGNRPGLAGSYQYRAATQAVQLLRDDIGRSGIVRILELMGGGATFDDAYAIVAKGPFATFAASFTQRVKALATSYPGIATVTGSPIGRGLTFVVYGFTPNTSITVEVLSSTHGGNFTTTLNAYGTLWDYLDDEFPPATYSISAVGANGSARVVAVKSN
;
A
#
# COMPACT_ATOMS: atom_id res chain seq x y z
N MET A 1 -23.50 -36.78 -52.48
CA MET A 1 -24.37 -35.94 -51.62
C MET A 1 -25.11 -36.84 -50.63
N LYS A 2 -25.30 -36.36 -49.39
CA LYS A 2 -26.25 -36.78 -48.34
C LYS A 2 -26.80 -38.23 -48.34
N GLY A 3 -26.64 -38.93 -47.21
CA GLY A 3 -27.34 -40.18 -46.91
C GLY A 3 -26.92 -40.76 -45.56
N ALA A 4 -27.48 -40.26 -44.46
CA ALA A 4 -27.22 -40.78 -43.12
C ALA A 4 -28.15 -41.96 -42.78
N THR A 5 -27.75 -42.74 -41.75
CA THR A 5 -28.63 -43.34 -40.71
C THR A 5 -28.68 -44.89 -40.60
N ILE A 6 -27.81 -45.44 -39.73
CA ILE A 6 -28.07 -46.49 -38.68
C ILE A 6 -28.41 -47.94 -39.18
N LEU A 7 -27.80 -49.07 -38.72
CA LEU A 7 -28.02 -49.72 -37.40
C LEU A 7 -27.05 -50.91 -37.06
N ARG A 8 -26.40 -50.84 -35.88
CA ARG A 8 -25.88 -51.89 -34.94
C ARG A 8 -25.27 -53.23 -35.44
N LYS A 9 -24.05 -53.53 -34.95
CA LYS A 9 -23.75 -54.69 -34.05
C LYS A 9 -22.32 -54.63 -33.45
N LEU A 10 -22.13 -55.41 -32.37
CA LEU A 10 -20.88 -55.83 -31.69
C LEU A 10 -20.27 -54.92 -30.60
N ALA A 11 -20.08 -55.57 -29.44
CA ALA A 11 -19.27 -55.26 -28.25
C ALA A 11 -19.09 -56.64 -27.54
N THR A 12 -18.24 -56.88 -26.54
CA THR A 12 -17.40 -56.03 -25.66
C THR A 12 -16.19 -56.87 -25.21
N VAL A 13 -15.11 -56.27 -24.67
CA VAL A 13 -14.37 -56.67 -23.42
C VAL A 13 -12.96 -56.03 -23.40
N LEU A 14 -12.52 -55.68 -22.17
CA LEU A 14 -11.29 -54.96 -21.79
C LEU A 14 -10.38 -55.91 -20.96
N VAL A 15 -9.07 -55.62 -20.79
CA VAL A 15 -8.21 -55.83 -19.57
C VAL A 15 -6.68 -55.84 -19.85
N THR A 16 -6.00 -54.80 -19.35
CA THR A 16 -4.76 -54.76 -18.52
C THR A 16 -3.37 -55.32 -18.94
N LEU A 17 -2.39 -54.38 -18.98
CA LEU A 17 -0.91 -54.40 -18.73
C LEU A 17 -0.02 -55.66 -18.92
N THR A 18 1.16 -55.44 -19.54
CA THR A 18 2.49 -55.49 -18.86
C THR A 18 3.62 -54.87 -19.71
N LEU A 19 4.67 -54.31 -19.07
CA LEU A 19 5.87 -53.75 -19.73
C LEU A 19 7.00 -54.78 -19.81
N SER A 20 7.77 -54.77 -20.92
CA SER A 20 9.18 -55.20 -20.96
C SER A 20 9.97 -54.49 -22.08
N SER A 21 10.95 -53.68 -21.69
CA SER A 21 12.24 -53.41 -22.37
C SER A 21 12.37 -53.45 -23.91
N LEU A 22 12.81 -52.33 -24.50
CA LEU A 22 13.98 -52.36 -25.40
C LEU A 22 14.77 -51.04 -25.32
N SER A 23 16.09 -51.14 -25.16
CA SER A 23 17.00 -50.02 -24.94
C SER A 23 17.55 -49.47 -26.26
N ILE A 24 17.59 -48.15 -26.43
CA ILE A 24 18.45 -47.50 -27.43
C ILE A 24 19.39 -46.53 -26.70
N LEU A 25 20.69 -46.73 -26.90
CA LEU A 25 21.76 -45.92 -26.32
C LEU A 25 21.78 -44.52 -26.94
N GLY A 26 21.26 -43.53 -26.22
CA GLY A 26 21.71 -42.14 -26.31
C GLY A 26 22.88 -41.93 -25.34
N GLN A 27 23.88 -41.14 -25.74
CA GLN A 27 25.03 -40.84 -24.86
C GLN A 27 24.55 -40.16 -23.57
N PRO A 28 25.16 -40.48 -22.40
CA PRO A 28 24.88 -39.75 -21.18
C PRO A 28 25.43 -38.32 -21.33
N GLN A 29 24.52 -37.37 -21.50
CA GLN A 29 24.76 -35.99 -21.08
C GLN A 29 25.22 -36.04 -19.61
N PRO A 30 26.29 -35.33 -19.21
CA PRO A 30 26.72 -35.33 -17.83
C PRO A 30 25.56 -34.79 -16.96
N LEU A 31 25.13 -35.61 -16.01
CA LEU A 31 24.17 -35.20 -14.98
C LEU A 31 24.78 -34.03 -14.21
N HIS A 32 24.35 -32.81 -14.54
CA HIS A 32 24.59 -31.64 -13.70
C HIS A 32 24.02 -31.96 -12.32
N ALA A 33 24.89 -32.01 -11.31
CA ALA A 33 24.50 -32.24 -9.94
C ALA A 33 23.81 -30.98 -9.40
N TYR A 34 22.50 -30.86 -9.66
CA TYR A 34 21.64 -29.90 -9.00
C TYR A 34 21.71 -30.12 -7.49
N ALA A 35 21.59 -29.04 -6.71
CA ALA A 35 21.31 -29.15 -5.28
C ALA A 35 20.03 -29.97 -5.07
N ALA A 36 19.91 -30.64 -3.93
CA ALA A 36 18.68 -31.35 -3.62
C ALA A 36 17.51 -30.35 -3.53
N ILE A 37 16.31 -30.77 -3.96
CA ILE A 37 15.12 -29.92 -3.92
C ILE A 37 14.93 -29.40 -2.48
N GLY A 38 14.75 -28.08 -2.36
CA GLY A 38 14.60 -27.39 -1.09
C GLY A 38 15.90 -27.04 -0.34
N GLN A 39 17.07 -27.13 -0.98
CA GLN A 39 18.32 -26.60 -0.42
C GLN A 39 18.52 -25.10 -0.67
N GLN A 40 19.11 -24.40 0.30
CA GLN A 40 19.69 -23.06 0.13
C GLN A 40 21.07 -23.01 0.79
N TYR A 41 21.98 -22.22 0.24
CA TYR A 41 23.35 -22.08 0.72
C TYR A 41 23.62 -20.63 1.10
N LEU A 42 24.14 -20.46 2.32
CA LEU A 42 24.40 -19.16 2.94
C LEU A 42 25.91 -19.11 3.22
N PRO A 43 26.72 -18.41 2.39
CA PRO A 43 28.17 -18.48 2.49
C PRO A 43 28.73 -17.94 3.81
N ASN A 44 28.06 -16.99 4.44
CA ASN A 44 28.54 -16.25 5.61
C ASN A 44 27.45 -16.07 6.68
N VAL A 45 27.66 -16.66 7.84
CA VAL A 45 26.82 -16.50 9.02
C VAL A 45 27.76 -16.34 10.22
N THR A 46 27.58 -15.31 11.04
CA THR A 46 28.43 -15.04 12.20
C THR A 46 27.65 -15.04 13.51
N LYS A 47 28.35 -15.43 14.58
CA LYS A 47 27.94 -15.22 15.97
C LYS A 47 29.03 -14.39 16.64
N THR A 48 28.70 -13.12 16.93
CA THR A 48 29.57 -12.16 17.64
C THR A 48 30.99 -12.07 17.08
N PHE A 49 31.14 -12.09 15.75
CA PHE A 49 32.45 -12.12 15.08
C PHE A 49 33.15 -10.75 15.16
N GLY A 50 34.35 -10.73 15.74
CA GLY A 50 35.02 -9.52 16.21
C GLY A 50 34.88 -9.27 17.73
N GLY A 51 34.23 -10.18 18.46
CA GLY A 51 34.03 -10.10 19.91
C GLY A 51 32.58 -9.78 20.31
N PRO A 52 32.29 -9.53 21.60
CA PRO A 52 30.91 -9.45 22.12
C PRO A 52 29.98 -8.43 21.44
N GLY A 53 30.54 -7.33 20.90
CA GLY A 53 29.81 -6.33 20.12
C GLY A 53 30.03 -6.41 18.61
N GLY A 54 30.63 -7.50 18.12
CA GLY A 54 30.93 -7.73 16.72
C GLY A 54 29.74 -8.20 15.90
N TRP A 55 30.02 -8.61 14.67
CA TRP A 55 29.03 -8.99 13.67
C TRP A 55 28.13 -10.14 14.14
N THR A 56 26.84 -9.98 13.86
CA THR A 56 25.81 -11.00 14.06
C THR A 56 24.98 -11.10 12.78
N THR A 57 24.50 -12.30 12.47
CA THR A 57 23.76 -12.52 11.21
C THR A 57 22.43 -13.27 11.40
N PRO A 58 21.33 -12.61 11.80
CA PRO A 58 20.01 -13.21 11.72
C PRO A 58 19.69 -13.78 10.34
N ILE A 59 19.25 -15.04 10.31
CA ILE A 59 18.81 -15.75 9.09
C ILE A 59 17.29 -15.67 9.06
N VAL A 60 16.69 -15.18 7.97
CA VAL A 60 15.23 -15.17 7.79
C VAL A 60 14.86 -16.14 6.66
N VAL A 61 14.15 -17.20 7.02
CA VAL A 61 13.68 -18.25 6.11
C VAL A 61 12.22 -17.98 5.74
N GLN A 62 11.82 -18.21 4.48
CA GLN A 62 10.41 -18.22 4.08
C GLN A 62 10.07 -19.53 3.35
N ASN A 63 8.90 -20.11 3.65
CA ASN A 63 8.39 -21.24 2.87
C ASN A 63 7.88 -20.74 1.50
N THR A 64 8.56 -21.14 0.43
CA THR A 64 8.24 -20.75 -0.95
C THR A 64 7.42 -21.81 -1.68
N SER A 65 6.93 -22.83 -0.97
CA SER A 65 6.13 -23.92 -1.53
C SER A 65 4.65 -23.84 -1.10
N GLN A 66 3.79 -24.48 -1.89
CA GLN A 66 2.34 -24.52 -1.68
C GLN A 66 1.90 -25.38 -0.48
N THR A 67 2.83 -26.09 0.17
CA THR A 67 2.58 -26.99 1.30
C THR A 67 3.36 -26.55 2.54
N PRO A 68 2.86 -26.78 3.78
CA PRO A 68 3.66 -26.54 4.98
C PRO A 68 4.97 -27.36 5.00
N THR A 69 6.06 -26.76 5.46
CA THR A 69 7.36 -27.45 5.63
C THR A 69 8.18 -26.85 6.78
N ASP A 70 9.04 -27.66 7.41
CA ASP A 70 10.15 -27.18 8.24
C ASP A 70 11.49 -27.22 7.48
N VAL A 71 12.51 -26.54 7.99
CA VAL A 71 13.88 -26.54 7.47
C VAL A 71 14.89 -26.94 8.54
N ALA A 72 15.98 -27.57 8.12
CA ALA A 72 17.18 -27.78 8.92
C ALA A 72 18.32 -26.88 8.41
N LEU A 73 18.96 -26.13 9.30
CA LEU A 73 20.11 -25.27 9.05
C LEU A 73 21.36 -25.93 9.64
N SER A 74 22.27 -26.41 8.79
CA SER A 74 23.53 -27.05 9.20
C SER A 74 24.71 -26.09 9.05
N PHE A 75 25.42 -25.84 10.15
CA PHE A 75 26.49 -24.85 10.26
C PHE A 75 27.87 -25.52 10.19
N PHE A 76 28.79 -24.94 9.43
CA PHE A 76 30.17 -25.41 9.26
C PHE A 76 31.16 -24.28 9.53
N ARG A 77 32.18 -24.50 10.37
CA ARG A 77 33.18 -23.48 10.75
C ARG A 77 34.07 -23.11 9.57
N PHE A 78 34.36 -21.82 9.38
CA PHE A 78 35.32 -21.36 8.37
C PHE A 78 36.75 -21.87 8.61
N ALA A 79 37.17 -21.96 9.88
CA ALA A 79 38.56 -22.25 10.25
C ALA A 79 39.06 -23.63 9.79
N ASP A 80 38.19 -24.65 9.77
CA ASP A 80 38.56 -26.05 9.46
C ASP A 80 37.49 -26.83 8.66
N GLY A 81 36.34 -26.22 8.34
CA GLY A 81 35.23 -26.93 7.72
C GLY A 81 34.57 -27.98 8.62
N GLY A 82 34.83 -28.00 9.93
CA GLY A 82 34.14 -28.91 10.85
C GLY A 82 32.66 -28.52 11.02
N PRO A 83 31.72 -29.48 11.12
CA PRO A 83 30.35 -29.16 11.53
C PRO A 83 30.34 -28.52 12.92
N ALA A 84 29.45 -27.55 13.13
CA ALA A 84 29.29 -26.83 14.39
C ALA A 84 27.96 -27.17 15.08
N ALA A 85 26.85 -27.01 14.37
CA ALA A 85 25.50 -27.26 14.88
C ALA A 85 24.53 -27.57 13.73
N THR A 86 23.37 -28.13 14.06
CA THR A 86 22.21 -28.16 13.16
C THR A 86 20.98 -27.68 13.94
N VAL A 87 20.30 -26.67 13.43
CA VAL A 87 19.09 -26.06 14.03
C VAL A 87 17.89 -26.35 13.14
N LYS A 88 16.72 -26.60 13.72
CA LYS A 88 15.46 -26.77 12.95
C LYS A 88 14.52 -25.60 13.17
N SER A 89 13.78 -25.23 12.13
CA SER A 89 12.64 -24.31 12.24
C SER A 89 11.42 -25.01 12.86
N PRO A 90 10.40 -24.26 13.31
CA PRO A 90 9.03 -24.78 13.36
C PRO A 90 8.52 -25.13 11.94
N VAL A 91 7.39 -25.84 11.86
CA VAL A 91 6.69 -26.04 10.58
C VAL A 91 6.11 -24.70 10.11
N LEU A 92 6.52 -24.25 8.94
CA LEU A 92 6.10 -23.00 8.32
C LEU A 92 4.96 -23.26 7.34
N ARG A 93 3.86 -22.52 7.47
CA ARG A 93 2.79 -22.48 6.46
C ARG A 93 3.32 -21.91 5.13
N PRO A 94 2.65 -22.18 3.99
CA PRO A 94 2.95 -21.51 2.73
C PRO A 94 3.11 -19.99 2.91
N SER A 95 4.17 -19.41 2.32
CA SER A 95 4.52 -17.99 2.42
C SER A 95 4.91 -17.46 3.81
N GLN A 96 4.82 -18.24 4.89
CA GLN A 96 5.21 -17.83 6.23
C GLN A 96 6.74 -17.73 6.36
N SER A 97 7.21 -16.74 7.13
CA SER A 97 8.62 -16.54 7.47
C SER A 97 8.95 -16.93 8.91
N TRP A 98 10.22 -17.31 9.15
CA TRP A 98 10.80 -17.55 10.47
C TRP A 98 12.23 -16.99 10.53
N THR A 99 12.58 -16.39 11.67
CA THR A 99 13.91 -15.83 11.90
C THR A 99 14.67 -16.64 12.94
N LEU A 100 15.91 -17.01 12.61
CA LEU A 100 16.89 -17.53 13.56
C LEU A 100 17.99 -16.48 13.82
N ASP A 101 18.16 -16.08 15.07
CA ASP A 101 19.32 -15.31 15.51
C ASP A 101 20.43 -16.27 15.98
N PRO A 102 21.61 -16.34 15.33
CA PRO A 102 22.72 -17.22 15.74
C PRO A 102 23.15 -17.04 17.21
N ARG A 103 22.93 -15.86 17.81
CA ARG A 103 23.22 -15.58 19.23
C ARG A 103 22.41 -16.47 20.17
N SER A 104 21.20 -16.87 19.76
CA SER A 104 20.31 -17.78 20.50
C SER A 104 20.74 -19.25 20.44
N VAL A 105 21.60 -19.63 19.50
CA VAL A 105 22.05 -21.03 19.33
C VAL A 105 23.20 -21.29 20.29
N ARG A 106 22.97 -22.12 21.30
CA ARG A 106 23.93 -22.39 22.38
C ARG A 106 25.17 -23.16 21.89
N GLU A 107 24.97 -24.01 20.89
CA GLU A 107 25.97 -24.93 20.33
C GLU A 107 27.00 -24.21 19.45
N LEU A 108 26.66 -23.03 18.92
CA LEU A 108 27.58 -22.23 18.14
C LEU A 108 28.56 -21.48 19.08
N PRO A 109 29.89 -21.61 18.89
CA PRO A 109 30.84 -20.77 19.61
C PRO A 109 30.68 -19.30 19.24
N ASP A 110 30.89 -18.42 20.22
CA ASP A 110 31.00 -16.96 20.02
C ASP A 110 32.28 -16.61 19.26
N ASN A 111 32.32 -15.39 18.71
CA ASN A 111 33.45 -14.88 17.92
C ASN A 111 33.84 -15.79 16.75
N MET A 112 32.84 -16.28 16.01
CA MET A 112 33.02 -17.29 14.97
C MET A 112 32.18 -17.00 13.72
N GLN A 113 32.72 -17.45 12.59
CA GLN A 113 32.11 -17.39 11.26
C GLN A 113 31.85 -18.80 10.72
N PHE A 114 30.71 -18.97 10.06
CA PHE A 114 30.18 -20.24 9.59
C PHE A 114 29.65 -20.12 8.16
N SER A 115 29.75 -21.18 7.36
CA SER A 115 28.90 -21.36 6.19
C SER A 115 27.71 -22.23 6.61
N VAL A 116 26.52 -21.95 6.06
CA VAL A 116 25.30 -22.68 6.40
C VAL A 116 24.69 -23.31 5.15
N VAL A 117 24.18 -24.52 5.33
CA VAL A 117 23.32 -25.22 4.36
C VAL A 117 21.94 -25.39 4.98
N LEU A 118 20.95 -24.78 4.35
CA LEU A 118 19.54 -24.98 4.62
C LEU A 118 19.03 -26.17 3.80
N GLN A 119 18.21 -27.02 4.40
CA GLN A 119 17.49 -28.11 3.75
C GLN A 119 16.03 -28.09 4.24
N ALA A 120 15.09 -27.81 3.34
CA ALA A 120 13.67 -28.06 3.61
C ALA A 120 13.40 -29.57 3.68
N THR A 121 12.56 -30.00 4.62
CA THR A 121 12.18 -31.42 4.75
C THR A 121 11.24 -31.88 3.65
N SER A 122 10.47 -30.94 3.08
CA SER A 122 9.60 -31.12 1.92
C SER A 122 9.49 -29.80 1.15
N GLY A 123 9.01 -29.84 -0.10
CA GLY A 123 8.79 -28.62 -0.87
C GLY A 123 10.06 -27.78 -1.08
N ALA A 124 9.96 -26.48 -0.80
CA ALA A 124 11.03 -25.51 -0.99
C ALA A 124 10.93 -24.35 0.02
N ALA A 125 12.09 -23.75 0.32
CA ALA A 125 12.19 -22.54 1.10
C ALA A 125 13.28 -21.63 0.52
N SER A 126 13.18 -20.33 0.76
CA SER A 126 14.23 -19.34 0.56
C SER A 126 14.78 -18.87 1.91
N ALA A 127 15.94 -18.22 1.90
CA ALA A 127 16.45 -17.53 3.07
C ALA A 127 17.26 -16.30 2.69
N ILE A 128 17.15 -15.23 3.47
CA ILE A 128 18.11 -14.12 3.47
C ILE A 128 18.95 -14.18 4.75
N VAL A 129 20.10 -13.52 4.71
CA VAL A 129 20.93 -13.25 5.88
C VAL A 129 21.05 -11.73 6.04
N ILE A 130 20.81 -11.27 7.26
CA ILE A 130 20.91 -9.86 7.66
C ILE A 130 22.21 -9.74 8.42
N GLU A 131 23.25 -9.12 7.86
CA GLU A 131 24.52 -8.91 8.57
C GLU A 131 24.53 -7.55 9.28
N GLY A 132 24.81 -7.52 10.58
CA GLY A 132 24.83 -6.27 11.35
C GLY A 132 25.87 -6.23 12.46
N SER A 133 26.44 -5.04 12.69
CA SER A 133 27.31 -4.71 13.81
C SER A 133 27.16 -3.22 14.16
N GLY A 134 26.56 -2.91 15.31
CA GLY A 134 26.28 -1.53 15.71
C GLY A 134 25.39 -0.81 14.68
N ASP A 135 25.93 0.26 14.09
CA ASP A 135 25.25 1.08 13.09
C ASP A 135 25.46 0.59 11.65
N THR A 136 26.26 -0.45 11.43
CA THR A 136 26.56 -1.00 10.10
C THR A 136 25.67 -2.21 9.83
N TRP A 137 24.92 -2.17 8.73
CA TRP A 137 23.98 -3.22 8.32
C TRP A 137 24.08 -3.50 6.82
N MET A 138 23.81 -4.74 6.40
CA MET A 138 23.68 -5.17 5.01
C MET A 138 22.90 -6.49 4.96
N SER A 139 22.50 -6.96 3.78
CA SER A 139 21.84 -8.26 3.61
C SER A 139 22.23 -8.92 2.32
N TYR A 140 22.17 -10.25 2.29
CA TYR A 140 22.32 -11.04 1.07
C TYR A 140 21.31 -12.20 1.05
N SER A 141 21.04 -12.69 -0.15
CA SER A 141 20.10 -13.77 -0.46
C SER A 141 20.82 -15.11 -0.51
N GLY A 142 20.25 -16.17 0.05
CA GLY A 142 20.74 -17.53 -0.20
C GLY A 142 20.53 -17.96 -1.66
N THR A 143 21.24 -18.99 -2.11
CA THR A 143 20.97 -19.62 -3.42
C THR A 143 20.74 -21.12 -3.30
N ALA A 144 19.88 -21.64 -4.19
CA ALA A 144 19.68 -23.06 -4.41
C ALA A 144 20.57 -23.63 -5.54
N THR A 145 21.28 -22.78 -6.29
CA THR A 145 22.06 -23.18 -7.47
C THR A 145 23.46 -22.55 -7.45
N GLY A 146 24.42 -23.23 -8.08
CA GLY A 146 25.77 -22.69 -8.28
C GLY A 146 26.19 -22.76 -9.74
N ALA A 147 27.34 -22.18 -10.04
CA ALA A 147 27.94 -22.21 -11.37
C ALA A 147 29.42 -22.65 -11.29
N ALA A 148 29.95 -23.18 -12.39
CA ALA A 148 31.39 -23.42 -12.50
C ALA A 148 32.19 -22.10 -12.64
N THR A 149 31.52 -21.01 -13.01
CA THR A 149 32.09 -19.65 -13.05
C THR A 149 31.13 -18.68 -12.37
N VAL A 150 31.64 -17.90 -11.41
CA VAL A 150 30.88 -16.84 -10.70
C VAL A 150 31.54 -15.51 -11.01
N TYR A 151 30.74 -14.50 -11.34
CA TYR A 151 31.20 -13.16 -11.69
C TYR A 151 30.86 -12.17 -10.57
N LEU A 152 31.84 -11.38 -10.15
CA LEU A 152 31.71 -10.35 -9.12
C LEU A 152 31.95 -9.00 -9.82
N PRO A 153 30.89 -8.24 -10.18
CA PRO A 153 31.03 -7.11 -11.10
C PRO A 153 31.86 -5.95 -10.56
N ASN A 154 31.92 -5.77 -9.24
CA ASN A 154 32.60 -4.66 -8.56
C ASN A 154 33.33 -5.15 -7.30
N VAL A 155 34.65 -5.28 -7.37
CA VAL A 155 35.52 -5.59 -6.23
C VAL A 155 36.53 -4.46 -6.11
N THR A 156 36.63 -3.83 -4.94
CA THR A 156 37.48 -2.65 -4.72
C THR A 156 38.55 -2.90 -3.67
N ARG A 157 39.69 -2.23 -3.85
CA ARG A 157 40.80 -2.22 -2.90
C ARG A 157 41.16 -0.78 -2.57
N ARG A 158 40.80 -0.33 -1.37
CA ARG A 158 41.09 1.02 -0.84
C ARG A 158 40.69 2.14 -1.82
N LEU A 159 39.50 2.03 -2.44
CA LEU A 159 39.00 2.99 -3.42
C LEU A 159 38.55 4.28 -2.74
N GLY A 160 39.18 5.41 -3.07
CA GLY A 160 39.14 6.64 -2.28
C GLY A 160 40.28 6.76 -1.27
N GLY A 161 41.36 5.98 -1.43
CA GLY A 161 42.54 5.99 -0.57
C GLY A 161 42.42 5.14 0.70
N THR A 162 43.25 5.41 1.71
CA THR A 162 43.43 4.53 2.88
C THR A 162 42.16 4.25 3.70
N GLY A 163 41.23 5.22 3.76
CA GLY A 163 39.89 5.07 4.35
C GLY A 163 38.78 4.80 3.32
N GLY A 164 39.16 4.37 2.12
CA GLY A 164 38.28 4.09 1.00
C GLY A 164 37.49 2.79 1.12
N TRP A 165 36.68 2.52 0.10
CA TRP A 165 35.94 1.27 -0.03
C TRP A 165 36.89 0.09 -0.14
N ASN A 166 36.50 -1.01 0.50
CA ASN A 166 37.15 -2.31 0.41
C ASN A 166 36.06 -3.38 0.31
N THR A 167 36.27 -4.42 -0.50
CA THR A 167 35.21 -5.43 -0.73
C THR A 167 35.68 -6.86 -0.40
N PRO A 168 35.59 -7.34 0.86
CA PRO A 168 35.80 -8.76 1.10
C PRO A 168 34.69 -9.57 0.41
N PHE A 169 35.04 -10.71 -0.17
CA PHE A 169 34.08 -11.62 -0.80
C PHE A 169 34.30 -13.06 -0.34
N ILE A 170 33.24 -13.85 -0.34
CA ILE A 170 33.22 -15.18 0.26
C ILE A 170 32.67 -16.15 -0.78
N VAL A 171 33.38 -17.25 -1.03
CA VAL A 171 33.02 -18.27 -2.04
C VAL A 171 32.69 -19.58 -1.34
N GLN A 172 31.51 -20.15 -1.61
CA GLN A 172 31.06 -21.45 -1.11
C GLN A 172 31.01 -22.49 -2.24
N ASN A 173 31.43 -23.73 -1.95
CA ASN A 173 31.17 -24.89 -2.81
C ASN A 173 29.85 -25.54 -2.43
N LEU A 174 28.89 -25.54 -3.36
CA LEU A 174 27.56 -26.09 -3.23
C LEU A 174 27.52 -27.58 -3.62
N GLY A 175 28.47 -28.02 -4.44
CA GLY A 175 28.49 -29.36 -5.01
C GLY A 175 28.76 -30.45 -3.96
N ALA A 176 28.24 -31.65 -4.23
CA ALA A 176 28.44 -32.82 -3.38
C ALA A 176 29.89 -33.36 -3.35
N ALA A 177 30.77 -32.85 -4.22
CA ALA A 177 32.18 -33.22 -4.32
C ALA A 177 33.10 -32.03 -4.00
N ALA A 178 34.29 -32.33 -3.47
CA ALA A 178 35.35 -31.33 -3.31
C ALA A 178 35.78 -30.79 -4.66
N THR A 179 36.16 -29.51 -4.71
CA THR A 179 36.64 -28.86 -5.93
C THR A 179 37.82 -27.94 -5.69
N THR A 180 38.50 -27.57 -6.78
CA THR A 180 39.49 -26.49 -6.80
C THR A 180 38.95 -25.31 -7.61
N ALA A 181 39.22 -24.11 -7.12
CA ALA A 181 38.86 -22.85 -7.76
C ALA A 181 40.10 -21.98 -8.03
N SER A 182 39.93 -21.06 -8.97
CA SER A 182 40.84 -19.96 -9.29
C SER A 182 40.08 -18.64 -9.18
N VAL A 183 40.77 -17.56 -8.79
CA VAL A 183 40.20 -16.21 -8.70
C VAL A 183 41.03 -15.28 -9.58
N LEU A 184 40.37 -14.54 -10.48
CA LEU A 184 40.99 -13.68 -11.48
C LEU A 184 40.50 -12.24 -11.29
N PHE A 185 41.41 -11.28 -11.16
CA PHE A 185 41.14 -9.86 -10.96
C PHE A 185 41.47 -9.06 -12.23
N TYR A 186 40.45 -8.54 -12.90
CA TYR A 186 40.60 -7.70 -14.10
C TYR A 186 40.33 -6.24 -13.75
N ARG A 187 41.28 -5.33 -14.02
CA ARG A 187 41.08 -3.90 -13.75
C ARG A 187 39.88 -3.33 -14.51
N PHE A 188 39.10 -2.46 -13.87
CA PHE A 188 38.04 -1.71 -14.54
C PHE A 188 38.56 -0.86 -15.69
N ALA A 189 39.61 -0.07 -15.43
CA ALA A 189 40.11 0.98 -16.33
C ALA A 189 40.48 0.47 -17.73
N ASP A 190 41.21 -0.64 -17.82
CA ASP A 190 41.73 -1.18 -19.08
C ASP A 190 41.35 -2.65 -19.34
N GLY A 191 41.01 -3.43 -18.31
CA GLY A 191 40.66 -4.84 -18.41
C GLY A 191 41.83 -5.79 -18.33
N VAL A 192 43.02 -5.30 -17.97
CA VAL A 192 44.18 -6.16 -17.79
C VAL A 192 43.95 -7.08 -16.58
N LEU A 193 44.24 -8.38 -16.76
CA LEU A 193 44.32 -9.33 -15.66
C LEU A 193 45.52 -8.98 -14.79
N GLU A 194 45.27 -8.39 -13.62
CA GLU A 194 46.31 -7.93 -12.70
C GLU A 194 46.77 -9.05 -11.76
N LYS A 195 45.82 -9.86 -11.27
CA LYS A 195 46.10 -10.97 -10.35
C LYS A 195 45.31 -12.21 -10.71
N ARG A 196 45.97 -13.37 -10.60
CA ARG A 196 45.36 -14.69 -10.56
C ARG A 196 45.79 -15.40 -9.27
N ILE A 197 44.87 -16.12 -8.65
CA ILE A 197 45.09 -17.00 -7.49
C ILE A 197 44.54 -18.37 -7.88
N ASP A 198 45.37 -19.41 -7.78
CA ASP A 198 45.04 -20.77 -8.22
C ASP A 198 44.97 -21.76 -7.04
N ASN A 199 44.50 -22.97 -7.31
CA ASN A 199 44.52 -24.12 -6.39
C ASN A 199 43.78 -23.90 -5.06
N ILE A 200 42.70 -23.12 -5.06
CA ILE A 200 41.86 -22.90 -3.88
C ILE A 200 40.98 -24.14 -3.69
N ALA A 201 41.33 -25.01 -2.76
CA ALA A 201 40.50 -26.16 -2.40
C ALA A 201 39.24 -25.74 -1.62
N LEU A 202 38.08 -26.25 -2.02
CA LEU A 202 36.78 -26.04 -1.35
C LEU A 202 36.03 -27.38 -1.19
N GLN A 203 35.71 -27.73 0.05
CA GLN A 203 34.94 -28.93 0.39
C GLN A 203 33.42 -28.68 0.27
N PRO A 204 32.59 -29.73 0.07
CA PRO A 204 31.12 -29.60 -0.03
C PRO A 204 30.49 -28.78 1.11
N GLY A 205 29.64 -27.82 0.78
CA GLY A 205 28.96 -26.93 1.72
C GLY A 205 29.87 -25.93 2.44
N ARG A 206 31.19 -25.91 2.18
CA ARG A 206 32.16 -25.04 2.86
C ARG A 206 32.44 -23.78 2.07
N ALA A 207 32.67 -22.69 2.80
CA ALA A 207 33.06 -21.40 2.23
C ALA A 207 34.50 -21.02 2.60
N LYS A 208 35.04 -20.06 1.86
CA LYS A 208 36.31 -19.39 2.10
C LYS A 208 36.20 -17.91 1.75
N ASP A 209 36.78 -17.05 2.58
CA ASP A 209 36.88 -15.62 2.38
C ASP A 209 38.10 -15.19 1.54
N PHE A 210 37.97 -14.02 0.93
CA PHE A 210 39.00 -13.33 0.17
C PHE A 210 38.97 -11.84 0.54
N VAL A 211 40.15 -11.30 0.79
CA VAL A 211 40.34 -10.00 1.42
C VAL A 211 41.24 -9.14 0.53
N PRO A 212 40.70 -8.36 -0.43
CA PRO A 212 41.52 -7.72 -1.49
C PRO A 212 42.66 -6.83 -1.00
N TRP A 213 42.50 -6.15 0.13
CA TRP A 213 43.55 -5.31 0.72
C TRP A 213 44.71 -6.10 1.35
N ALA A 214 44.54 -7.41 1.56
CA ALA A 214 45.55 -8.34 2.06
C ALA A 214 46.11 -9.26 0.95
N ILE A 215 45.63 -9.15 -0.30
CA ILE A 215 46.13 -9.93 -1.44
C ILE A 215 47.32 -9.18 -2.07
N ASP A 216 48.53 -9.75 -1.97
CA ASP A 216 49.72 -9.17 -2.58
C ASP A 216 49.63 -9.10 -4.11
N GLY A 217 50.04 -7.97 -4.69
CA GLY A 217 50.04 -7.75 -6.14
C GLY A 217 48.72 -7.26 -6.73
N LEU A 218 47.81 -6.72 -5.90
CA LEU A 218 46.76 -5.81 -6.34
C LEU A 218 47.16 -4.37 -6.00
N THR A 219 46.85 -3.44 -6.90
CA THR A 219 47.03 -2.00 -6.73
C THR A 219 45.93 -1.42 -5.82
N ASP A 220 46.32 -0.52 -4.91
CA ASP A 220 45.42 0.29 -4.08
C ASP A 220 44.64 1.31 -4.94
N ASP A 221 43.57 1.92 -4.41
CA ASP A 221 42.71 2.89 -5.10
C ASP A 221 42.16 2.39 -6.45
N THR A 222 41.86 1.09 -6.53
CA THR A 222 41.53 0.40 -7.79
C THR A 222 40.26 -0.44 -7.67
N GLN A 223 39.45 -0.44 -8.75
CA GLN A 223 38.29 -1.32 -8.96
C GLN A 223 38.63 -2.45 -9.93
N TYR A 224 38.07 -3.63 -9.64
CA TYR A 224 38.28 -4.87 -10.38
C TYR A 224 36.93 -5.54 -10.68
N ALA A 225 36.81 -6.09 -11.88
CA ALA A 225 35.85 -7.13 -12.20
C ALA A 225 36.52 -8.46 -11.83
N VAL A 226 35.90 -9.25 -10.96
CA VAL A 226 36.48 -10.53 -10.51
C VAL A 226 35.71 -11.70 -11.08
N VAL A 227 36.44 -12.73 -11.48
CA VAL A 227 35.88 -14.00 -11.98
C VAL A 227 36.43 -15.15 -11.14
N VAL A 228 35.54 -15.90 -10.51
CA VAL A 228 35.85 -17.11 -9.76
C VAL A 228 35.56 -18.31 -10.65
N GLN A 229 36.59 -19.11 -10.96
CA GLN A 229 36.52 -20.25 -11.90
C GLN A 229 36.81 -21.55 -11.16
N GLY A 230 35.80 -22.40 -11.01
CA GLY A 230 35.93 -23.77 -10.53
C GLY A 230 36.32 -24.76 -11.62
N ALA A 231 36.69 -25.97 -11.22
CA ALA A 231 36.79 -27.11 -12.15
C ALA A 231 35.46 -27.39 -12.90
N THR A 232 35.53 -28.10 -14.03
CA THR A 232 34.35 -28.50 -14.80
C THR A 232 33.34 -29.26 -13.94
N GLY A 233 32.08 -28.80 -13.95
CA GLY A 233 31.00 -29.39 -13.12
C GLY A 233 30.93 -28.86 -11.68
N SER A 234 31.82 -27.95 -11.27
CA SER A 234 31.70 -27.27 -9.99
C SER A 234 30.37 -26.53 -9.85
N GLN A 235 29.92 -26.41 -8.60
CA GLN A 235 28.82 -25.57 -8.19
C GLN A 235 29.37 -24.59 -7.15
N LEU A 236 29.76 -23.41 -7.61
CA LEU A 236 30.23 -22.32 -6.75
C LEU A 236 29.16 -21.24 -6.65
N TYR A 237 29.15 -20.58 -5.51
CA TYR A 237 28.39 -19.36 -5.27
C TYR A 237 29.25 -18.42 -4.43
N ALA A 238 28.98 -17.12 -4.51
CA ALA A 238 29.70 -16.13 -3.74
C ALA A 238 28.80 -14.99 -3.29
N ILE A 239 29.24 -14.28 -2.26
CA ILE A 239 28.71 -12.96 -1.88
C ILE A 239 29.87 -11.97 -1.80
N VAL A 240 29.58 -10.70 -2.02
CA VAL A 240 30.53 -9.60 -1.92
C VAL A 240 29.98 -8.58 -0.95
N ASN A 241 30.70 -8.33 0.14
CA ASN A 241 30.39 -7.24 1.05
C ASN A 241 31.23 -6.05 0.61
N GLU A 242 30.64 -4.87 0.42
CA GLU A 242 31.36 -3.62 0.19
C GLU A 242 31.30 -2.77 1.45
N VAL A 243 32.47 -2.37 1.99
CA VAL A 243 32.55 -1.66 3.27
C VAL A 243 33.43 -0.40 3.19
N GLN A 244 32.96 0.68 3.81
CA GLN A 244 33.71 1.92 4.01
C GLN A 244 33.39 2.52 5.40
N GLY A 245 34.31 2.40 6.35
CA GLY A 245 34.09 2.93 7.71
C GLY A 245 32.89 2.26 8.39
N GLY A 246 31.84 3.04 8.67
CA GLY A 246 30.55 2.53 9.19
C GLY A 246 29.55 2.12 8.11
N GLN A 247 29.84 2.35 6.83
CA GLN A 247 28.98 2.03 5.70
C GLN A 247 29.22 0.58 5.26
N ALA A 248 28.14 -0.15 4.97
CA ALA A 248 28.22 -1.46 4.33
C ALA A 248 27.06 -1.68 3.36
N MET A 249 27.30 -2.53 2.38
CA MET A 249 26.29 -3.11 1.50
C MET A 249 26.77 -4.49 1.04
N SER A 250 25.88 -5.36 0.57
CA SER A 250 26.24 -6.68 0.06
C SER A 250 25.48 -6.98 -1.22
N TYR A 251 26.10 -7.72 -2.13
CA TYR A 251 25.50 -8.21 -3.37
C TYR A 251 25.94 -9.65 -3.65
N GLU A 252 25.20 -10.35 -4.49
CA GLU A 252 25.41 -11.76 -4.76
C GLU A 252 26.28 -12.02 -6.02
N GLY A 253 27.04 -13.10 -6.00
CA GLY A 253 27.91 -13.47 -7.12
C GLY A 253 27.09 -13.98 -8.31
N LEU A 254 27.20 -13.29 -9.45
CA LEU A 254 26.38 -13.57 -10.63
C LEU A 254 26.74 -14.92 -11.26
N LEU A 255 25.75 -15.82 -11.33
CA LEU A 255 25.91 -17.22 -11.75
C LEU A 255 25.72 -17.44 -13.27
N GLY A 256 25.17 -16.46 -13.98
CA GLY A 256 24.88 -16.55 -15.41
C GLY A 256 24.32 -15.25 -15.97
N GLY A 257 24.49 -15.04 -17.28
CA GLY A 257 24.02 -13.83 -17.97
C GLY A 257 22.67 -14.02 -18.67
N ALA A 258 22.02 -12.90 -19.00
CA ALA A 258 20.76 -12.86 -19.73
C ALA A 258 20.76 -11.75 -20.80
N PRO A 259 19.90 -11.86 -21.84
CA PRO A 259 19.75 -10.80 -22.84
C PRO A 259 19.05 -9.54 -22.28
N VAL A 260 18.34 -9.65 -21.15
CA VAL A 260 17.67 -8.53 -20.47
C VAL A 260 17.88 -8.66 -18.96
N VAL A 261 18.20 -7.56 -18.30
CA VAL A 261 18.34 -7.45 -16.84
C VAL A 261 17.51 -6.27 -16.36
N TYR A 262 16.79 -6.46 -15.26
CA TYR A 262 15.81 -5.53 -14.71
C TYR A 262 16.31 -5.00 -13.37
N LEU A 263 16.32 -3.68 -13.20
CA LEU A 263 16.76 -3.00 -11.97
C LEU A 263 15.54 -2.25 -11.42
N PRO A 264 14.78 -2.84 -10.45
CA PRO A 264 13.50 -2.27 -10.06
C PRO A 264 13.57 -0.88 -9.42
N ASN A 265 14.70 -0.53 -8.78
CA ASN A 265 14.84 0.73 -8.04
C ASN A 265 16.19 1.44 -8.29
N VAL A 266 16.17 2.50 -9.10
CA VAL A 266 17.30 3.36 -9.43
C VAL A 266 16.93 4.81 -9.14
N LEU A 267 17.67 5.44 -8.24
CA LEU A 267 17.40 6.79 -7.74
C LEU A 267 18.41 7.79 -8.31
N LYS A 268 17.98 9.02 -8.60
CA LYS A 268 18.87 10.13 -8.95
C LYS A 268 18.49 11.38 -8.17
N PHE A 269 19.39 11.81 -7.29
CA PHE A 269 19.23 13.01 -6.46
C PHE A 269 17.89 13.05 -5.68
N LEU A 270 17.39 11.89 -5.23
CA LEU A 270 16.14 11.83 -4.48
C LEU A 270 16.38 12.40 -3.08
N GLY A 271 15.74 13.53 -2.78
CA GLY A 271 15.96 14.32 -1.56
C GLY A 271 16.94 15.50 -1.72
N GLY A 272 17.70 15.57 -2.82
CA GLY A 272 18.67 16.63 -3.09
C GLY A 272 19.90 16.16 -3.87
N SER A 273 20.77 17.10 -4.27
CA SER A 273 22.00 16.82 -5.04
C SER A 273 22.95 15.87 -4.33
N ASP A 274 23.02 15.97 -3.01
CA ASP A 274 23.93 15.20 -2.18
C ASP A 274 23.22 14.00 -1.54
N HIS A 275 22.01 13.65 -1.99
CA HIS A 275 21.22 12.53 -1.46
C HIS A 275 21.12 11.36 -2.45
N TRP A 276 20.25 10.40 -2.10
CA TRP A 276 20.00 9.13 -2.79
C TRP A 276 20.25 9.15 -4.29
N SER A 277 21.34 8.50 -4.67
CA SER A 277 21.72 8.25 -6.05
C SER A 277 22.20 6.81 -6.21
N THR A 278 21.91 6.20 -7.36
CA THR A 278 22.14 4.77 -7.58
C THR A 278 23.14 4.52 -8.72
N PRO A 279 24.44 4.42 -8.40
CA PRO A 279 25.39 3.69 -9.23
C PRO A 279 24.93 2.24 -9.47
N PHE A 280 25.07 1.74 -10.69
CA PHE A 280 24.92 0.31 -10.97
C PHE A 280 25.96 -0.15 -11.99
N ILE A 281 26.37 -1.42 -11.91
CA ILE A 281 27.46 -1.97 -12.70
C ILE A 281 26.91 -3.10 -13.57
N VAL A 282 26.97 -2.93 -14.89
CA VAL A 282 26.58 -3.96 -15.87
C VAL A 282 27.83 -4.73 -16.30
N GLN A 283 27.81 -6.06 -16.22
CA GLN A 283 28.91 -6.92 -16.67
C GLN A 283 28.47 -7.81 -17.84
N ASN A 284 29.38 -8.06 -18.79
CA ASN A 284 29.20 -9.05 -19.84
C ASN A 284 29.76 -10.40 -19.38
N LEU A 285 28.88 -11.34 -19.09
CA LEU A 285 29.17 -12.71 -18.63
C LEU A 285 29.35 -13.70 -19.81
N GLY A 286 29.18 -13.22 -21.04
CA GLY A 286 29.38 -13.98 -22.27
C GLY A 286 30.83 -14.00 -22.75
N THR A 287 31.10 -14.86 -23.74
CA THR A 287 32.43 -15.04 -24.35
C THR A 287 32.70 -14.13 -25.54
N ALA A 288 31.71 -13.35 -26.00
CA ALA A 288 31.80 -12.45 -27.14
C ALA A 288 31.51 -11.00 -26.74
N ALA A 289 32.12 -10.04 -27.45
CA ALA A 289 31.80 -8.63 -27.31
C ALA A 289 30.34 -8.37 -27.66
N THR A 290 29.68 -7.47 -26.92
CA THR A 290 28.26 -7.16 -27.11
C THR A 290 27.99 -5.66 -26.97
N THR A 291 26.76 -5.25 -27.25
CA THR A 291 26.25 -3.90 -26.96
C THR A 291 24.96 -4.01 -26.16
N PHE A 292 24.64 -2.99 -25.37
CA PHE A 292 23.37 -2.90 -24.65
C PHE A 292 22.76 -1.50 -24.67
N SER A 293 21.47 -1.42 -24.35
CA SER A 293 20.73 -0.19 -24.09
C SER A 293 20.26 -0.13 -22.64
N LEU A 294 20.03 1.09 -22.15
CA LEU A 294 19.41 1.38 -20.86
C LEU A 294 18.07 2.10 -21.11
N GLU A 295 17.00 1.62 -20.52
CA GLU A 295 15.64 2.18 -20.63
C GLU A 295 15.16 2.58 -19.21
N PHE A 296 14.95 3.87 -18.94
CA PHE A 296 14.58 4.40 -17.62
C PHE A 296 13.08 4.76 -17.55
N TYR A 297 12.33 4.10 -16.67
CA TYR A 297 10.88 4.27 -16.49
C TYR A 297 10.59 4.98 -15.17
N ALA A 298 9.91 6.13 -15.20
CA ALA A 298 9.65 6.94 -14.01
C ALA A 298 8.52 6.37 -13.15
N PHE A 299 8.73 6.24 -11.83
CA PHE A 299 7.71 5.71 -10.91
C PHE A 299 6.40 6.50 -10.89
N GLN A 300 6.46 7.82 -11.11
CA GLN A 300 5.30 8.72 -11.00
C GLN A 300 4.29 8.56 -12.15
N SER A 301 4.73 8.06 -13.31
CA SER A 301 3.91 7.98 -14.53
C SER A 301 3.96 6.62 -15.23
N GLY A 302 4.89 5.74 -14.83
CA GLY A 302 5.19 4.48 -15.54
C GLY A 302 5.83 4.67 -16.91
N ALA A 303 6.08 5.91 -17.35
CA ALA A 303 6.55 6.20 -18.71
C ALA A 303 8.08 6.06 -18.84
N LEU A 304 8.53 5.61 -20.01
CA LEU A 304 9.93 5.68 -20.44
C LEU A 304 10.33 7.16 -20.59
N VAL A 305 11.23 7.65 -19.75
CA VAL A 305 11.69 9.06 -19.74
C VAL A 305 13.08 9.28 -20.30
N SER A 306 13.92 8.24 -20.34
CA SER A 306 15.27 8.33 -20.91
C SER A 306 15.71 6.99 -21.49
N ARG A 307 16.46 7.03 -22.57
CA ARG A 307 17.03 5.86 -23.24
C ARG A 307 18.47 6.15 -23.66
N VAL A 308 19.32 5.15 -23.48
CA VAL A 308 20.72 5.12 -23.96
C VAL A 308 20.88 3.87 -24.81
N ASP A 309 21.49 3.96 -25.98
CA ASP A 309 21.68 2.85 -26.90
C ASP A 309 23.16 2.61 -27.24
N GLY A 310 23.49 1.37 -27.60
CA GLY A 310 24.79 1.03 -28.21
C GLY A 310 26.00 1.04 -27.27
N VAL A 311 25.80 0.91 -25.95
CA VAL A 311 26.92 0.83 -25.00
C VAL A 311 27.69 -0.47 -25.21
N ALA A 312 28.91 -0.39 -25.71
CA ALA A 312 29.74 -1.56 -26.04
C ALA A 312 30.42 -2.14 -24.79
N LEU A 313 30.40 -3.48 -24.66
CA LEU A 313 30.97 -4.20 -23.52
C LEU A 313 31.66 -5.50 -23.95
N GLN A 314 32.95 -5.59 -23.63
CA GLN A 314 33.80 -6.75 -23.93
C GLN A 314 33.57 -7.92 -22.94
N PRO A 315 33.89 -9.18 -23.29
CA PRO A 315 33.76 -10.34 -22.41
C PRO A 315 34.41 -10.13 -21.03
N GLY A 316 33.70 -10.52 -19.96
CA GLY A 316 34.14 -10.42 -18.57
C GLY A 316 34.24 -8.99 -18.02
N ARG A 317 34.07 -7.95 -18.85
CA ARG A 317 34.22 -6.55 -18.43
C ARG A 317 32.94 -5.99 -17.84
N SER A 318 33.13 -5.11 -16.86
CA SER A 318 32.11 -4.29 -16.20
C SER A 318 32.05 -2.89 -16.81
N PHE A 319 30.85 -2.30 -16.85
CA PHE A 319 30.59 -0.91 -17.20
C PHE A 319 29.80 -0.24 -16.06
N PRO A 320 30.40 0.72 -15.32
CA PRO A 320 29.70 1.44 -14.27
C PRO A 320 28.80 2.54 -14.86
N VAL A 321 27.56 2.59 -14.39
CA VAL A 321 26.58 3.64 -14.66
C VAL A 321 26.36 4.41 -13.38
N ASP A 322 26.98 5.59 -13.25
CA ASP A 322 26.67 6.53 -12.18
C ASP A 322 25.63 7.53 -12.66
N VAL A 323 24.38 7.35 -12.25
CA VAL A 323 23.23 8.17 -12.70
C VAL A 323 23.35 9.65 -12.38
N ARG A 324 24.21 10.05 -11.43
CA ARG A 324 24.54 11.46 -11.16
C ARG A 324 25.12 12.14 -12.40
N PHE A 325 25.90 11.40 -13.18
CA PHE A 325 26.66 11.89 -14.34
C PHE A 325 26.20 11.29 -15.68
N TYR A 326 25.66 10.07 -15.70
CA TYR A 326 25.34 9.32 -16.92
C TYR A 326 24.02 8.51 -16.82
N PRO A 327 23.06 8.68 -17.74
CA PRO A 327 23.05 9.68 -18.80
C PRO A 327 22.76 11.08 -18.24
N LYS A 328 23.48 12.09 -18.75
CA LYS A 328 23.35 13.49 -18.32
C LYS A 328 21.92 14.04 -18.49
N SER A 329 21.14 13.49 -19.42
CA SER A 329 19.75 13.85 -19.71
C SER A 329 18.72 13.29 -18.73
N LEU A 330 19.05 12.33 -17.86
CA LEU A 330 18.10 11.79 -16.89
C LEU A 330 17.74 12.86 -15.83
N PRO A 331 16.46 13.21 -15.63
CA PRO A 331 16.03 14.12 -14.57
C PRO A 331 16.31 13.56 -13.16
N ALA A 332 16.17 14.40 -12.14
CA ALA A 332 16.12 13.89 -10.75
C ALA A 332 14.79 13.16 -10.50
N GLY A 333 14.84 12.07 -9.74
CA GLY A 333 13.66 11.24 -9.45
C GLY A 333 13.98 9.78 -9.15
N SER A 334 12.94 8.96 -9.20
CA SER A 334 12.99 7.51 -8.94
C SER A 334 12.52 6.73 -10.16
N TYR A 335 13.30 5.72 -10.54
CA TYR A 335 13.17 4.99 -11.79
C TYR A 335 13.25 3.48 -11.58
N SER A 336 12.57 2.75 -12.44
CA SER A 336 12.91 1.35 -12.74
C SER A 336 13.69 1.34 -14.05
N VAL A 337 14.66 0.44 -14.19
CA VAL A 337 15.53 0.38 -15.38
C VAL A 337 15.46 -0.98 -16.03
N VAL A 338 15.52 -1.00 -17.36
CA VAL A 338 15.72 -2.21 -18.15
C VAL A 338 17.04 -2.08 -18.91
N VAL A 339 17.96 -3.01 -18.64
CA VAL A 339 19.22 -3.19 -19.38
C VAL A 339 18.96 -4.24 -20.45
N ARG A 340 19.06 -3.87 -21.72
CA ARG A 340 18.69 -4.74 -22.85
C ARG A 340 19.89 -4.93 -23.78
N GLY A 341 20.42 -6.15 -23.83
CA GLY A 341 21.53 -6.50 -24.70
C GLY A 341 21.10 -6.74 -26.15
N ALA A 342 22.08 -6.68 -27.05
CA ALA A 342 21.95 -7.17 -28.42
C ALA A 342 21.65 -8.68 -28.46
N GLN A 343 21.26 -9.21 -29.62
CA GLN A 343 20.99 -10.64 -29.78
C GLN A 343 22.21 -11.49 -29.37
N GLY A 344 21.98 -12.46 -28.47
CA GLY A 344 23.04 -13.31 -27.92
C GLY A 344 23.84 -12.70 -26.76
N ALA A 345 23.52 -11.48 -26.32
CA ALA A 345 24.12 -10.90 -25.13
C ALA A 345 23.86 -11.75 -23.87
N GLN A 346 24.84 -11.74 -22.97
CA GLN A 346 24.80 -12.41 -21.68
C GLN A 346 25.22 -11.38 -20.63
N LEU A 347 24.26 -10.60 -20.15
CA LEU A 347 24.47 -9.49 -19.22
C LEU A 347 24.03 -9.89 -17.82
N GLY A 348 24.68 -9.30 -16.84
CA GLY A 348 24.25 -9.29 -15.44
C GLY A 348 24.56 -7.92 -14.85
N ALA A 349 23.95 -7.58 -13.72
CA ALA A 349 24.18 -6.29 -13.09
C ALA A 349 24.04 -6.36 -11.57
N VAL A 350 24.74 -5.46 -10.88
CA VAL A 350 24.59 -5.19 -9.44
C VAL A 350 24.31 -3.71 -9.25
N VAL A 351 23.51 -3.38 -8.25
CA VAL A 351 22.98 -2.04 -8.03
C VAL A 351 23.38 -1.57 -6.64
N ASN A 352 24.08 -0.45 -6.56
CA ASN A 352 24.55 0.15 -5.30
C ASN A 352 23.80 1.47 -5.10
N GLN A 353 22.96 1.55 -4.07
CA GLN A 353 22.19 2.74 -3.75
C GLN A 353 22.84 3.44 -2.57
N VAL A 354 23.22 4.71 -2.77
CA VAL A 354 23.97 5.49 -1.78
C VAL A 354 23.29 6.84 -1.56
N ASP A 355 22.99 7.15 -0.30
CA ASP A 355 22.71 8.51 0.14
C ASP A 355 24.04 9.18 0.47
N PHE A 356 24.49 10.09 -0.39
CA PHE A 356 25.79 10.74 -0.22
C PHE A 356 25.81 11.77 0.95
N GLY A 357 24.67 12.04 1.58
CA GLY A 357 24.52 13.03 2.64
C GLY A 357 24.49 12.41 4.04
N SER A 358 23.81 11.27 4.20
CA SER A 358 23.91 10.44 5.41
C SER A 358 25.08 9.45 5.35
N GLY A 359 25.45 8.99 4.16
CA GLY A 359 26.38 7.88 3.98
C GLY A 359 25.71 6.50 4.01
N MET A 360 24.37 6.44 4.07
CA MET A 360 23.64 5.17 3.99
C MET A 360 23.91 4.49 2.65
N ALA A 361 24.26 3.20 2.68
CA ALA A 361 24.49 2.37 1.51
C ALA A 361 23.62 1.10 1.57
N MET A 362 23.24 0.58 0.41
CA MET A 362 22.63 -0.74 0.25
C MET A 362 22.83 -1.22 -1.19
N ALA A 363 22.83 -2.54 -1.40
CA ALA A 363 22.98 -3.10 -2.73
C ALA A 363 22.01 -4.26 -2.98
N TYR A 364 21.75 -4.55 -4.25
CA TYR A 364 20.93 -5.66 -4.69
C TYR A 364 21.32 -6.12 -6.12
N ASP A 365 21.03 -7.38 -6.42
CA ASP A 365 21.28 -8.00 -7.73
C ASP A 365 20.23 -7.66 -8.79
N GLY A 366 20.68 -7.29 -10.00
CA GLY A 366 19.84 -7.06 -11.16
C GLY A 366 19.13 -8.34 -11.63
N VAL A 367 17.82 -8.28 -11.80
CA VAL A 367 16.98 -9.48 -11.98
C VAL A 367 16.89 -9.87 -13.46
N SER A 368 17.23 -11.13 -13.75
CA SER A 368 17.29 -11.66 -15.12
C SER A 368 16.23 -12.72 -15.45
N GLN A 369 15.48 -13.18 -14.43
CA GLN A 369 14.52 -14.27 -14.57
C GLN A 369 13.08 -13.77 -14.46
N ALA A 370 12.25 -14.20 -15.40
CA ALA A 370 10.81 -13.99 -15.38
C ALA A 370 10.15 -14.87 -14.31
N GLN A 371 9.49 -14.26 -13.33
CA GLN A 371 8.77 -14.95 -12.25
C GLN A 371 7.29 -14.52 -12.29
N GLN A 372 6.32 -15.41 -12.05
CA GLN A 372 4.93 -14.98 -11.80
C GLN A 372 4.67 -14.71 -10.32
N THR A 373 5.57 -15.15 -9.44
CA THR A 373 5.50 -14.94 -8.01
C THR A 373 6.91 -14.77 -7.44
N ALA A 374 7.10 -13.68 -6.71
CA ALA A 374 8.33 -13.22 -6.10
C ALA A 374 8.14 -13.18 -4.57
N PHE A 375 8.99 -13.91 -3.85
CA PHE A 375 8.93 -14.08 -2.40
C PHE A 375 9.91 -13.14 -1.68
N LEU A 376 9.43 -12.53 -0.59
CA LEU A 376 10.12 -11.51 0.18
C LEU A 376 10.15 -11.94 1.67
N PRO A 377 11.20 -12.64 2.12
CA PRO A 377 11.20 -13.27 3.45
C PRO A 377 11.10 -12.31 4.63
N TYR A 378 11.47 -11.04 4.43
CA TYR A 378 11.60 -10.06 5.50
C TYR A 378 11.25 -8.65 5.02
N ILE A 379 10.21 -8.07 5.59
CA ILE A 379 9.89 -6.64 5.45
C ILE A 379 9.56 -6.09 6.85
N GLN A 380 9.65 -4.78 7.01
CA GLN A 380 9.44 -4.10 8.29
C GLN A 380 8.51 -2.88 8.13
N ARG A 381 7.73 -2.58 9.17
CA ARG A 381 7.01 -1.32 9.34
C ARG A 381 7.35 -0.73 10.70
N ASN A 382 8.05 0.41 10.70
CA ASN A 382 8.51 1.15 11.89
C ASN A 382 9.10 0.27 13.02
N ASN A 383 9.76 -0.83 12.67
CA ASN A 383 10.17 -1.85 13.63
C ASN A 383 11.41 -1.42 14.42
N GLY A 384 11.40 -1.62 15.73
CA GLY A 384 12.53 -1.35 16.61
C GLY A 384 12.88 0.13 16.82
N ALA A 385 14.09 0.36 17.33
CA ALA A 385 14.71 1.66 17.47
C ALA A 385 16.16 1.57 16.95
N PRO A 386 16.55 2.32 15.90
CA PRO A 386 15.72 3.21 15.10
C PRO A 386 14.57 2.50 14.37
N ARG A 387 13.56 3.25 13.92
CA ARG A 387 12.36 2.69 13.31
C ARG A 387 12.62 2.24 11.88
N TRP A 388 12.82 0.94 11.68
CA TRP A 388 13.05 0.35 10.37
C TRP A 388 11.77 0.21 9.56
N PHE A 389 11.83 0.54 8.28
CA PHE A 389 10.74 0.37 7.32
C PHE A 389 11.25 -0.20 6.00
N SER A 390 10.35 -0.83 5.23
CA SER A 390 10.73 -1.61 4.06
C SER A 390 9.91 -1.34 2.80
N PRO A 391 10.25 -0.32 1.98
CA PRO A 391 9.61 -0.14 0.69
C PRO A 391 9.85 -1.36 -0.21
N ILE A 392 8.76 -1.92 -0.72
CA ILE A 392 8.76 -3.00 -1.72
C ILE A 392 8.61 -2.36 -3.09
N ILE A 393 9.53 -2.65 -4.01
CA ILE A 393 9.50 -2.16 -5.38
C ILE A 393 9.37 -3.36 -6.32
N ALA A 394 8.29 -3.42 -7.11
CA ALA A 394 7.95 -4.55 -7.97
C ALA A 394 7.84 -4.11 -9.44
N GLN A 395 8.74 -4.59 -10.30
CA GLN A 395 8.82 -4.22 -11.71
C GLN A 395 8.10 -5.23 -12.61
N ASN A 396 7.35 -4.77 -13.62
CA ASN A 396 6.77 -5.62 -14.65
C ASN A 396 7.85 -6.00 -15.69
N LEU A 397 8.17 -7.29 -15.75
CA LEU A 397 9.14 -7.91 -16.66
C LEU A 397 8.49 -8.42 -17.97
N GLY A 398 7.16 -8.40 -18.06
CA GLY A 398 6.40 -8.82 -19.23
C GLY A 398 6.47 -7.84 -20.40
N SER A 399 5.86 -8.24 -21.52
CA SER A 399 5.77 -7.45 -22.76
C SER A 399 4.45 -6.70 -22.92
N ALA A 400 3.49 -6.90 -22.00
CA ALA A 400 2.22 -6.20 -21.93
C ALA A 400 1.99 -5.61 -20.53
N SER A 401 1.08 -4.65 -20.40
CA SER A 401 0.65 -4.16 -19.09
C SER A 401 -0.03 -5.27 -18.30
N GLY A 402 0.13 -5.26 -16.98
CA GLY A 402 -0.51 -6.23 -16.11
C GLY A 402 -0.59 -5.76 -14.66
N ASP A 403 -1.53 -6.35 -13.93
CA ASP A 403 -1.72 -6.05 -12.53
C ASP A 403 -0.58 -6.68 -11.70
N ILE A 404 -0.10 -5.95 -10.69
CA ILE A 404 0.84 -6.43 -9.67
C ILE A 404 0.12 -6.41 -8.33
N THR A 405 0.08 -7.56 -7.64
CA THR A 405 -0.51 -7.71 -6.31
C THR A 405 0.60 -7.97 -5.30
N ILE A 406 0.72 -7.11 -4.30
CA ILE A 406 1.66 -7.28 -3.17
C ILE A 406 0.84 -7.70 -1.95
N THR A 407 1.13 -8.87 -1.40
CA THR A 407 0.47 -9.42 -0.20
C THR A 407 1.48 -9.48 0.94
N ILE A 408 1.12 -8.92 2.09
CA ILE A 408 1.95 -8.89 3.30
C ILE A 408 1.35 -9.86 4.32
N LEU A 409 2.20 -10.70 4.91
CA LEU A 409 1.81 -11.76 5.84
C LEU A 409 2.47 -11.56 7.21
N ASP A 410 1.72 -11.81 8.27
CA ASP A 410 2.21 -11.74 9.64
C ASP A 410 3.10 -12.94 10.02
N GLY A 411 3.58 -12.96 11.27
CA GLY A 411 4.41 -14.06 11.79
C GLY A 411 3.71 -15.42 11.87
N ASN A 412 2.38 -15.49 11.73
CA ASN A 412 1.61 -16.73 11.66
C ASN A 412 1.41 -17.21 10.21
N GLY A 413 1.78 -16.38 9.22
CA GLY A 413 1.49 -16.61 7.80
C GLY A 413 0.08 -16.21 7.40
N ASP A 414 -0.63 -15.43 8.22
CA ASP A 414 -1.96 -14.91 7.90
C ASP A 414 -1.83 -13.56 7.18
N VAL A 415 -2.74 -13.25 6.25
CA VAL A 415 -2.67 -12.02 5.43
C VAL A 415 -2.94 -10.80 6.30
N ALA A 416 -1.93 -9.94 6.45
CA ALA A 416 -1.99 -8.70 7.22
C ALA A 416 -2.40 -7.49 6.36
N ALA A 417 -2.00 -7.47 5.07
CA ALA A 417 -2.44 -6.49 4.09
C ALA A 417 -2.28 -7.02 2.65
N GLN A 418 -2.99 -6.43 1.69
CA GLN A 418 -2.78 -6.69 0.27
C GLN A 418 -3.07 -5.42 -0.54
N LYS A 419 -2.18 -5.09 -1.48
CA LYS A 419 -2.33 -3.96 -2.39
C LYS A 419 -2.25 -4.44 -3.84
N ILE A 420 -3.23 -4.04 -4.65
CA ILE A 420 -3.24 -4.27 -6.09
C ILE A 420 -2.86 -2.97 -6.80
N PHE A 421 -1.91 -3.06 -7.72
CA PHE A 421 -1.49 -2.01 -8.64
C PHE A 421 -1.93 -2.41 -10.04
N PRO A 422 -3.03 -1.85 -10.57
CA PRO A 422 -3.58 -2.29 -11.84
C PRO A 422 -2.81 -1.71 -13.03
N VAL A 423 -2.76 -2.46 -14.14
CA VAL A 423 -2.24 -2.01 -15.45
C VAL A 423 -0.81 -1.44 -15.42
N VAL A 424 0.10 -2.04 -14.61
CA VAL A 424 1.52 -1.64 -14.59
C VAL A 424 2.15 -1.93 -15.95
N ALA A 425 2.70 -0.92 -16.62
CA ALA A 425 3.26 -1.03 -17.96
C ALA A 425 4.58 -1.86 -18.00
N PRO A 426 4.94 -2.47 -19.14
CA PRO A 426 6.23 -3.13 -19.33
C PRO A 426 7.41 -2.26 -18.92
N GLY A 427 8.33 -2.80 -18.11
CA GLY A 427 9.51 -2.10 -17.62
C GLY A 427 9.25 -1.11 -16.47
N ALA A 428 8.00 -0.71 -16.22
CA ALA A 428 7.64 0.14 -15.09
C ALA A 428 7.52 -0.67 -13.78
N ALA A 429 7.54 0.03 -12.63
CA ALA A 429 7.43 -0.59 -11.32
C ALA A 429 6.33 0.03 -10.45
N ALA A 430 5.71 -0.82 -9.63
CA ALA A 430 4.86 -0.45 -8.52
C ALA A 430 5.70 -0.33 -7.23
N VAL A 431 5.32 0.60 -6.34
CA VAL A 431 5.98 0.80 -5.04
C VAL A 431 4.95 0.74 -3.92
N LEU A 432 5.21 -0.09 -2.91
CA LEU A 432 4.45 -0.14 -1.66
C LEU A 432 5.39 0.19 -0.50
N ASP A 433 5.14 1.30 0.21
CA ASP A 433 5.76 1.58 1.50
C ASP A 433 4.82 1.08 2.62
N PRO A 434 5.21 0.09 3.43
CA PRO A 434 4.39 -0.44 4.53
C PRO A 434 3.95 0.63 5.55
N ARG A 435 4.67 1.76 5.66
CA ARG A 435 4.29 2.87 6.54
C ARG A 435 3.03 3.59 6.07
N ALA A 436 2.77 3.62 4.76
CA ALA A 436 1.60 4.25 4.19
C ALA A 436 0.32 3.42 4.39
N ASP A 437 0.45 2.11 4.63
CA ASP A 437 -0.68 1.25 4.98
C ASP A 437 -1.01 1.38 6.46
N ARG A 438 -2.16 1.99 6.77
CA ARG A 438 -2.65 2.19 8.14
C ARG A 438 -3.21 0.89 8.78
N HIS A 439 -3.50 -0.16 8.02
CA HIS A 439 -4.01 -1.44 8.54
C HIS A 439 -2.92 -2.31 9.15
N LEU A 440 -1.69 -2.22 8.61
CA LEU A 440 -0.53 -2.87 9.19
C LEU A 440 -0.23 -2.30 10.58
N ARG A 441 0.38 -3.12 11.44
CA ARG A 441 0.93 -2.70 12.73
C ARG A 441 2.42 -2.51 12.61
N ASP A 442 3.03 -1.83 13.57
CA ASP A 442 4.49 -1.74 13.62
C ASP A 442 5.08 -3.12 13.97
N GLY A 443 6.08 -3.58 13.21
CA GLY A 443 6.65 -4.92 13.36
C GLY A 443 7.32 -5.48 12.10
N VAL A 444 7.60 -6.79 12.16
CA VAL A 444 8.22 -7.61 11.10
C VAL A 444 7.16 -8.44 10.40
N TYR A 445 7.26 -8.54 9.08
CA TYR A 445 6.37 -9.29 8.21
C TYR A 445 7.18 -10.02 7.12
N SER A 446 6.51 -10.87 6.35
CA SER A 446 6.98 -11.30 5.03
C SER A 446 6.03 -10.80 3.95
N ALA A 447 6.42 -10.92 2.68
CA ALA A 447 5.55 -10.60 1.57
C ALA A 447 5.68 -11.58 0.40
N VAL A 448 4.66 -11.55 -0.45
CA VAL A 448 4.59 -12.23 -1.74
C VAL A 448 4.07 -11.23 -2.76
N VAL A 449 4.83 -11.05 -3.83
CA VAL A 449 4.46 -10.24 -5.00
C VAL A 449 4.03 -11.19 -6.11
N GLN A 450 2.86 -10.95 -6.69
CA GLN A 450 2.34 -11.72 -7.82
C GLN A 450 1.99 -10.78 -8.97
N SER A 451 1.98 -11.30 -10.20
CA SER A 451 1.47 -10.54 -11.34
C SER A 451 0.79 -11.45 -12.37
N THR A 452 -0.09 -10.84 -13.15
CA THR A 452 -0.63 -11.41 -14.41
C THR A 452 0.43 -11.46 -15.52
N GLN A 453 1.56 -10.77 -15.34
CA GLN A 453 2.74 -10.79 -16.18
C GLN A 453 3.92 -11.41 -15.42
N SER A 454 5.10 -11.36 -16.01
CA SER A 454 6.33 -11.61 -15.25
C SER A 454 6.62 -10.41 -14.35
N VAL A 455 7.07 -10.66 -13.12
CA VAL A 455 7.39 -9.65 -12.11
C VAL A 455 8.71 -10.01 -11.42
N ALA A 456 9.41 -9.00 -10.94
CA ALA A 456 10.52 -9.11 -10.02
C ALA A 456 10.36 -8.04 -8.93
N ALA A 457 10.84 -8.31 -7.72
CA ALA A 457 10.80 -7.33 -6.65
C ALA A 457 12.15 -7.17 -5.95
N VAL A 458 12.37 -6.00 -5.37
CA VAL A 458 13.43 -5.72 -4.40
C VAL A 458 12.80 -5.14 -3.15
N VAL A 459 13.44 -5.37 -2.01
CA VAL A 459 13.05 -4.75 -0.73
C VAL A 459 14.22 -3.92 -0.26
N ASN A 460 13.99 -2.62 -0.17
CA ASN A 460 14.90 -1.74 0.53
C ASN A 460 14.50 -1.70 1.99
N HIS A 461 15.47 -1.61 2.90
CA HIS A 461 15.29 -1.35 4.31
C HIS A 461 16.03 -0.07 4.66
N ALA A 462 15.37 0.83 5.38
CA ALA A 462 16.00 2.02 5.94
C ALA A 462 15.46 2.28 7.36
N GLY A 463 16.29 2.86 8.22
CA GLY A 463 15.92 3.29 9.57
C GLY A 463 16.11 4.80 9.76
N THR A 464 15.34 5.42 10.66
CA THR A 464 15.57 6.81 11.08
C THR A 464 15.67 6.96 12.60
N PRO A 465 16.58 7.82 13.12
CA PRO A 465 17.74 8.45 12.46
C PRO A 465 19.02 7.63 12.69
N GLY A 466 19.68 7.22 11.61
CA GLY A 466 20.95 6.49 11.61
C GLY A 466 21.24 5.90 10.23
N ASP A 467 22.51 5.73 9.87
CA ASP A 467 22.96 5.52 8.48
C ASP A 467 22.78 4.07 7.98
N HIS A 468 21.74 3.39 8.46
CA HIS A 468 21.48 1.97 8.25
C HIS A 468 20.60 1.73 7.02
N GLY A 469 21.20 1.11 6.00
CA GLY A 469 20.51 0.64 4.81
C GLY A 469 20.80 -0.84 4.58
N MET A 470 19.85 -1.58 4.02
CA MET A 470 20.13 -2.88 3.41
C MET A 470 19.08 -3.15 2.31
N SER A 471 19.43 -3.95 1.30
CA SER A 471 18.48 -4.33 0.25
C SER A 471 18.73 -5.79 -0.13
N TYR A 472 17.74 -6.42 -0.75
CA TYR A 472 17.85 -7.75 -1.32
C TYR A 472 16.84 -7.95 -2.46
N THR A 473 17.16 -8.89 -3.35
CA THR A 473 16.34 -9.26 -4.51
C THR A 473 15.40 -10.42 -4.19
N SER A 474 14.18 -10.38 -4.73
CA SER A 474 13.14 -11.38 -4.46
C SER A 474 13.44 -12.78 -4.99
N PHE A 475 13.02 -13.80 -4.25
CA PHE A 475 13.16 -15.20 -4.67
C PHE A 475 12.04 -15.63 -5.61
N ALA A 476 12.40 -16.33 -6.69
CA ALA A 476 11.44 -17.01 -7.53
C ALA A 476 10.72 -18.15 -6.78
N GLY A 477 9.44 -18.35 -7.07
CA GLY A 477 8.76 -19.58 -6.70
C GLY A 477 7.53 -19.87 -7.58
N PRO A 478 6.84 -21.00 -7.32
CA PRO A 478 5.62 -21.34 -8.02
C PRO A 478 4.54 -20.28 -7.82
N ALA A 479 3.59 -20.21 -8.74
CA ALA A 479 2.40 -19.39 -8.57
C ALA A 479 1.65 -19.86 -7.30
N MET A 480 1.52 -18.96 -6.33
CA MET A 480 0.82 -19.26 -5.08
C MET A 480 -0.67 -19.03 -5.25
N ALA A 481 -1.47 -19.95 -4.69
CA ALA A 481 -2.86 -19.67 -4.36
C ALA A 481 -2.88 -18.70 -3.17
N VAL A 482 -2.60 -17.43 -3.42
CA VAL A 482 -2.77 -16.39 -2.40
C VAL A 482 -4.26 -16.28 -2.10
N PRO A 483 -4.66 -16.20 -0.82
CA PRO A 483 -6.04 -15.90 -0.46
C PRO A 483 -6.47 -14.61 -1.13
N THR A 484 -7.34 -14.72 -2.14
CA THR A 484 -8.06 -13.56 -2.67
C THR A 484 -8.92 -13.04 -1.54
N LEU A 485 -8.72 -11.78 -1.13
CA LEU A 485 -9.64 -11.21 -0.16
C LEU A 485 -11.05 -11.20 -0.78
N PRO A 486 -12.02 -11.64 0.02
CA PRO A 486 -12.19 -11.19 1.40
C PRO A 486 -11.55 -12.09 2.46
N LEU A 487 -10.88 -11.46 3.43
CA LEU A 487 -10.95 -11.95 4.80
C LEU A 487 -12.43 -11.90 5.22
N THR A 488 -12.95 -12.98 5.78
CA THR A 488 -14.32 -13.01 6.31
C THR A 488 -14.33 -12.62 7.78
N TYR A 489 -15.23 -11.72 8.16
CA TYR A 489 -15.46 -11.30 9.54
C TYR A 489 -16.86 -11.73 9.99
N THR A 490 -16.93 -12.55 11.04
CA THR A 490 -18.21 -13.00 11.61
C THR A 490 -18.53 -12.21 12.88
N ALA A 491 -19.71 -11.60 12.94
CA ALA A 491 -20.25 -10.96 14.14
C ALA A 491 -21.67 -11.46 14.44
N GLY A 492 -21.81 -12.26 15.49
CA GLY A 492 -23.06 -12.96 15.78
C GLY A 492 -23.39 -13.95 14.66
N ALA A 493 -24.58 -13.80 14.07
CA ALA A 493 -25.01 -14.60 12.92
C ALA A 493 -24.60 -14.00 11.56
N ASN A 494 -24.07 -12.77 11.54
CA ASN A 494 -23.73 -12.07 10.30
C ASN A 494 -22.29 -12.41 9.88
N ASN A 495 -22.10 -12.74 8.60
CA ASN A 495 -20.79 -12.93 8.00
C ASN A 495 -20.55 -11.84 6.95
N PHE A 496 -19.44 -11.11 7.11
CA PHE A 496 -19.05 -10.00 6.26
C PHE A 496 -17.78 -10.31 5.49
N ARG A 497 -17.72 -9.82 4.27
CA ARG A 497 -16.53 -9.81 3.42
C ARG A 497 -15.80 -8.49 3.64
N ILE A 498 -14.57 -8.53 4.12
CA ILE A 498 -13.72 -7.34 4.25
C ILE A 498 -13.24 -6.92 2.85
N ALA A 499 -13.28 -5.62 2.54
CA ALA A 499 -12.62 -5.07 1.34
C ALA A 499 -11.88 -3.76 1.62
N TYR A 500 -11.02 -3.39 0.68
CA TYR A 500 -9.98 -2.38 0.87
C TYR A 500 -10.41 -0.96 0.45
N ALA A 501 -10.81 -0.15 1.43
CA ALA A 501 -10.47 1.28 1.39
C ALA A 501 -9.01 1.46 1.89
N ASN A 502 -8.39 2.60 1.58
CA ASN A 502 -7.07 2.95 2.10
C ASN A 502 -7.18 3.69 3.45
N ALA A 503 -8.33 4.30 3.73
CA ALA A 503 -8.56 5.15 4.90
C ALA A 503 -9.57 4.57 5.91
N ALA A 504 -10.16 3.38 5.66
CA ALA A 504 -11.16 2.78 6.54
C ALA A 504 -11.25 1.25 6.38
N ASP A 505 -11.65 0.54 7.45
CA ASP A 505 -12.01 -0.88 7.42
C ASP A 505 -13.46 -1.05 6.93
N LEU A 506 -13.66 -1.70 5.78
CA LEU A 506 -14.99 -1.89 5.20
C LEU A 506 -15.44 -3.35 5.26
N TYR A 507 -16.65 -3.57 5.80
CA TYR A 507 -17.26 -4.87 6.00
C TYR A 507 -18.55 -4.96 5.20
N PHE A 508 -18.59 -5.77 4.15
CA PHE A 508 -19.74 -5.90 3.27
C PHE A 508 -20.50 -7.20 3.54
N ASP A 509 -21.82 -7.10 3.69
CA ASP A 509 -22.71 -8.23 3.52
C ASP A 509 -22.42 -8.94 2.17
N VAL A 510 -22.38 -10.28 2.19
CA VAL A 510 -21.95 -11.11 1.05
C VAL A 510 -22.80 -10.91 -0.21
N ALA A 511 -24.03 -10.41 -0.06
CA ALA A 511 -24.92 -10.08 -1.17
C ALA A 511 -24.62 -8.73 -1.85
N ILE A 512 -23.71 -7.90 -1.32
CA ILE A 512 -23.35 -6.61 -1.95
C ILE A 512 -22.46 -6.85 -3.19
N PRO A 513 -22.89 -6.39 -4.39
CA PRO A 513 -22.12 -6.55 -5.63
C PRO A 513 -20.71 -5.95 -5.56
N GLN A 514 -19.76 -6.52 -6.33
CA GLN A 514 -18.38 -6.00 -6.37
C GLN A 514 -18.31 -4.56 -6.92
N ALA A 515 -19.17 -4.20 -7.87
CA ALA A 515 -19.24 -2.85 -8.41
C ALA A 515 -19.60 -1.82 -7.32
N ASP A 516 -20.59 -2.15 -6.49
CA ASP A 516 -21.00 -1.32 -5.35
C ASP A 516 -19.91 -1.24 -4.29
N ALA A 517 -19.28 -2.36 -3.93
CA ALA A 517 -18.17 -2.36 -2.98
C ALA A 517 -17.00 -1.46 -3.45
N ASN A 518 -16.69 -1.44 -4.74
CA ASN A 518 -15.69 -0.52 -5.31
C ASN A 518 -16.14 0.94 -5.23
N ARG A 519 -17.42 1.23 -5.53
CA ARG A 519 -18.00 2.59 -5.42
C ARG A 519 -17.96 3.09 -3.98
N ILE A 520 -18.40 2.26 -3.03
CA ILE A 520 -18.39 2.53 -1.59
C ILE A 520 -16.97 2.82 -1.11
N ALA A 521 -15.99 1.99 -1.47
CA ALA A 521 -14.60 2.21 -1.08
C ALA A 521 -14.06 3.56 -1.57
N SER A 522 -14.39 3.97 -2.80
CA SER A 522 -14.01 5.28 -3.35
C SER A 522 -14.66 6.45 -2.60
N ILE A 523 -15.95 6.33 -2.25
CA ILE A 523 -16.68 7.35 -1.47
C ILE A 523 -16.05 7.48 -0.07
N VAL A 524 -15.89 6.37 0.65
CA VAL A 524 -15.37 6.39 2.03
C VAL A 524 -13.91 6.88 2.08
N ASP A 525 -13.06 6.51 1.13
CA ASP A 525 -11.69 7.04 1.04
C ASP A 525 -11.67 8.56 0.80
N THR A 526 -12.62 9.07 0.02
CA THR A 526 -12.74 10.52 -0.25
C THR A 526 -13.26 11.26 0.98
N ASP A 527 -14.33 10.76 1.58
CA ASP A 527 -14.96 11.37 2.75
C ASP A 527 -14.07 11.34 3.99
N THR A 528 -13.39 10.22 4.24
CA THR A 528 -12.48 10.10 5.39
C THR A 528 -11.36 11.13 5.29
N ARG A 529 -10.70 11.26 4.12
CA ARG A 529 -9.64 12.25 3.92
C ARG A 529 -10.14 13.69 4.02
N GLN A 530 -11.34 13.98 3.51
CA GLN A 530 -11.90 15.33 3.60
C GLN A 530 -12.27 15.69 5.05
N ILE A 531 -12.78 14.75 5.85
CA ILE A 531 -12.99 14.93 7.29
C ILE A 531 -11.66 15.13 8.04
N GLU A 532 -10.63 14.33 7.73
CA GLU A 532 -9.30 14.52 8.35
C GLU A 532 -8.71 15.90 8.03
N SER A 533 -8.89 16.38 6.80
CA SER A 533 -8.53 17.74 6.37
C SER A 533 -9.32 18.83 7.11
N ASP A 534 -10.65 18.72 7.14
CA ASP A 534 -11.53 19.81 7.61
C ASP A 534 -11.56 19.94 9.14
N PHE A 535 -11.25 18.86 9.86
CA PHE A 535 -10.96 18.87 11.31
C PHE A 535 -9.47 19.02 11.64
N GLY A 536 -8.57 19.02 10.63
CA GLY A 536 -7.13 19.19 10.80
C GLY A 536 -6.42 18.08 11.58
N ARG A 537 -6.95 16.85 11.57
CA ARG A 537 -6.44 15.71 12.34
C ARG A 537 -6.86 14.36 11.77
N GLU A 538 -6.03 13.34 11.94
CA GLU A 538 -6.34 11.97 11.52
C GLU A 538 -7.28 11.23 12.49
N PHE A 539 -7.95 10.19 12.01
CA PHE A 539 -8.62 9.22 12.87
C PHE A 539 -7.58 8.36 13.62
N ALA A 540 -7.68 8.30 14.94
CA ALA A 540 -6.73 7.61 15.82
C ALA A 540 -6.81 6.07 15.73
N LYS A 541 -7.93 5.55 15.18
CA LYS A 541 -8.11 4.21 14.64
C LYS A 541 -8.84 4.38 13.32
N LEU A 542 -8.56 3.55 12.32
CA LEU A 542 -9.34 3.55 11.08
C LEU A 542 -10.85 3.44 11.39
N PRO A 543 -11.70 4.27 10.76
CA PRO A 543 -13.14 4.11 10.82
C PRO A 543 -13.54 2.71 10.34
N ARG A 544 -14.51 2.10 11.02
CA ARG A 544 -15.06 0.79 10.64
C ARG A 544 -16.48 0.98 10.12
N LEU A 545 -16.75 0.54 8.90
CA LEU A 545 -18.05 0.73 8.24
C LEU A 545 -18.63 -0.62 7.80
N PHE A 546 -19.84 -0.93 8.25
CA PHE A 546 -20.57 -2.15 7.96
C PHE A 546 -21.72 -1.87 7.00
N PHE A 547 -21.63 -2.41 5.79
CA PHE A 547 -22.61 -2.24 4.73
C PHE A 547 -23.51 -3.47 4.62
N PHE A 548 -24.82 -3.25 4.58
CA PHE A 548 -25.85 -4.28 4.54
C PHE A 548 -26.59 -4.24 3.20
N SER A 549 -26.89 -5.42 2.64
CA SER A 549 -27.55 -5.53 1.33
C SER A 549 -29.04 -5.20 1.35
N SER A 550 -29.64 -5.09 2.53
CA SER A 550 -31.06 -4.79 2.74
C SER A 550 -31.33 -4.28 4.16
N THR A 551 -32.44 -3.57 4.33
CA THR A 551 -32.92 -3.05 5.62
C THR A 551 -33.09 -4.14 6.69
N ALA A 552 -33.52 -5.34 6.29
CA ALA A 552 -33.62 -6.47 7.21
C ALA A 552 -32.26 -6.87 7.79
N MET A 553 -31.22 -6.96 6.94
CA MET A 553 -29.86 -7.24 7.36
C MET A 553 -29.26 -6.10 8.18
N TYR A 554 -29.55 -4.83 7.82
CA TYR A 554 -29.17 -3.66 8.62
C TYR A 554 -29.76 -3.71 10.04
N LYS A 555 -31.06 -4.06 10.19
CA LYS A 555 -31.69 -4.21 11.51
C LYS A 555 -31.06 -5.35 12.34
N LEU A 556 -30.62 -6.44 11.71
CA LEU A 556 -29.85 -7.49 12.38
C LEU A 556 -28.42 -7.03 12.73
N GLY A 557 -27.82 -6.18 11.91
CA GLY A 557 -26.56 -5.48 12.18
C GLY A 557 -26.62 -4.61 13.44
N LEU A 558 -27.65 -3.76 13.57
CA LEU A 558 -27.88 -2.92 14.75
C LEU A 558 -28.00 -3.75 16.04
N GLN A 559 -28.66 -4.90 15.98
CA GLN A 559 -28.77 -5.81 17.13
C GLN A 559 -27.43 -6.50 17.45
N SER A 560 -26.75 -7.06 16.45
CA SER A 560 -25.54 -7.87 16.64
C SER A 560 -24.28 -7.06 16.95
N LEU A 561 -24.09 -5.91 16.31
CA LEU A 561 -22.92 -5.03 16.46
C LEU A 561 -23.18 -3.92 17.48
N ALA A 562 -24.21 -3.09 17.26
CA ALA A 562 -24.53 -1.93 18.10
C ALA A 562 -25.30 -2.27 19.40
N LYS A 563 -25.64 -3.55 19.60
CA LYS A 563 -26.31 -4.08 20.81
C LYS A 563 -27.71 -3.50 21.08
N TYR A 564 -28.39 -3.05 20.03
CA TYR A 564 -29.76 -2.56 20.14
C TYR A 564 -30.72 -3.73 20.41
N SER A 565 -31.78 -3.49 21.19
CA SER A 565 -32.91 -4.43 21.25
C SER A 565 -33.64 -4.49 19.89
N GLN A 566 -34.43 -5.53 19.68
CA GLN A 566 -35.24 -5.69 18.46
C GLN A 566 -36.14 -4.47 18.20
N GLN A 567 -36.75 -3.91 19.25
CA GLN A 567 -37.57 -2.71 19.15
C GLN A 567 -36.75 -1.48 18.74
N GLN A 568 -35.64 -1.21 19.44
CA GLN A 568 -34.75 -0.09 19.10
C GLN A 568 -34.22 -0.18 17.65
N ALA A 569 -33.88 -1.38 17.18
CA ALA A 569 -33.45 -1.58 15.80
C ALA A 569 -34.57 -1.36 14.78
N ALA A 570 -35.82 -1.73 15.12
CA ALA A 570 -36.99 -1.48 14.28
C ALA A 570 -37.34 0.02 14.19
N ASP A 571 -37.15 0.76 15.28
CA ASP A 571 -37.46 2.20 15.38
C ASP A 571 -36.44 3.12 14.67
N VAL A 572 -35.23 2.62 14.34
CA VAL A 572 -34.26 3.39 13.53
C VAL A 572 -34.78 3.55 12.11
N THR A 573 -34.91 4.79 11.64
CA THR A 573 -35.31 5.14 10.26
C THR A 573 -34.18 5.71 9.39
N ALA A 574 -33.00 5.97 9.96
CA ALA A 574 -31.85 6.46 9.20
C ALA A 574 -31.16 5.32 8.42
N PRO A 575 -30.75 5.54 7.15
CA PRO A 575 -30.05 4.55 6.33
C PRO A 575 -28.58 4.36 6.74
N ALA A 576 -28.03 5.27 7.55
CA ALA A 576 -26.73 5.09 8.19
C ALA A 576 -26.80 5.52 9.66
N LEU A 577 -25.86 5.02 10.46
CA LEU A 577 -25.72 5.38 11.87
C LEU A 577 -24.31 5.06 12.41
N TYR A 578 -23.64 6.05 13.01
CA TYR A 578 -22.49 5.85 13.88
C TYR A 578 -22.94 5.36 15.26
N SER A 579 -22.45 4.21 15.67
CA SER A 579 -22.64 3.67 17.02
C SER A 579 -21.35 3.78 17.83
N PRO A 580 -21.31 4.64 18.88
CA PRO A 580 -20.21 4.67 19.84
C PRO A 580 -19.99 3.31 20.53
N ALA A 581 -21.07 2.60 20.86
CA ALA A 581 -21.02 1.29 21.51
C ALA A 581 -20.39 0.20 20.61
N ALA A 582 -20.57 0.30 19.29
CA ALA A 582 -19.89 -0.57 18.33
C ALA A 582 -18.48 -0.08 17.96
N GLU A 583 -18.12 1.19 18.25
CA GLU A 583 -17.06 1.95 17.57
C GLU A 583 -17.08 1.72 16.04
N ALA A 584 -18.25 1.87 15.42
CA ALA A 584 -18.45 1.59 14.00
C ALA A 584 -19.65 2.35 13.41
N ILE A 585 -19.65 2.54 12.09
CA ILE A 585 -20.78 3.04 11.31
C ILE A 585 -21.48 1.85 10.67
N LEU A 586 -22.81 1.81 10.73
CA LEU A 586 -23.64 0.79 10.09
C LEU A 586 -24.48 1.44 9.00
N VAL A 587 -24.59 0.80 7.84
CA VAL A 587 -25.15 1.39 6.61
C VAL A 587 -26.08 0.41 5.90
N ASP A 588 -27.35 0.77 5.76
CA ASP A 588 -28.25 0.17 4.79
C ASP A 588 -27.91 0.68 3.39
N TRP A 589 -27.13 -0.09 2.65
CA TRP A 589 -26.77 0.29 1.29
C TRP A 589 -27.97 0.24 0.34
N SER A 590 -29.02 -0.53 0.65
CA SER A 590 -30.17 -0.68 -0.23
C SER A 590 -30.99 0.61 -0.39
N GLU A 591 -30.99 1.46 0.63
CA GLU A 591 -31.62 2.79 0.59
C GLU A 591 -30.73 3.86 -0.10
N LEU A 592 -29.41 3.63 -0.17
CA LEU A 592 -28.43 4.60 -0.69
C LEU A 592 -27.88 4.27 -2.09
N ALA A 593 -28.06 3.05 -2.59
CA ALA A 593 -27.44 2.58 -3.83
C ALA A 593 -27.78 3.45 -5.07
N GLN A 594 -28.95 4.09 -5.09
CA GLN A 594 -29.41 4.94 -6.19
C GLN A 594 -29.22 6.45 -5.93
N ASP A 595 -28.77 6.87 -4.74
CA ASP A 595 -28.43 8.26 -4.46
C ASP A 595 -27.16 8.63 -5.28
N PRO A 596 -27.17 9.69 -6.10
CA PRO A 596 -26.00 10.12 -6.86
C PRO A 596 -24.88 10.72 -5.99
N ALA A 597 -25.20 11.33 -4.85
CA ALA A 597 -24.26 12.04 -3.98
C ALA A 597 -23.80 11.21 -2.77
N VAL A 598 -24.69 10.43 -2.14
CA VAL A 598 -24.43 9.56 -0.97
C VAL A 598 -23.81 10.33 0.20
N THR A 599 -24.54 11.32 0.76
CA THR A 599 -24.00 12.18 1.84
C THR A 599 -23.82 11.47 3.18
N ALA A 600 -24.55 10.38 3.40
CA ALA A 600 -24.61 9.71 4.70
C ALA A 600 -23.24 9.23 5.21
N MET A 601 -22.29 8.88 4.34
CA MET A 601 -20.95 8.43 4.79
C MET A 601 -20.20 9.60 5.44
N ARG A 602 -20.26 10.77 4.81
CA ARG A 602 -19.69 12.01 5.34
C ARG A 602 -20.33 12.41 6.67
N HIS A 603 -21.64 12.26 6.79
CA HIS A 603 -22.40 12.53 8.01
C HIS A 603 -21.85 11.71 9.20
N GLU A 604 -21.83 10.38 9.06
CA GLU A 604 -21.46 9.47 10.15
C GLU A 604 -19.95 9.52 10.48
N LEU A 605 -19.09 9.77 9.50
CA LEU A 605 -17.66 10.02 9.72
C LEU A 605 -17.43 11.31 10.51
N SER A 606 -18.27 12.34 10.32
CA SER A 606 -18.22 13.59 11.11
C SER A 606 -18.56 13.33 12.58
N HIS A 607 -19.55 12.48 12.87
CA HIS A 607 -19.84 12.05 14.23
C HIS A 607 -18.67 11.28 14.85
N ARG A 608 -18.10 10.30 14.14
CA ARG A 608 -16.92 9.55 14.62
C ARG A 608 -15.76 10.49 14.94
N MET A 609 -15.47 11.48 14.10
CA MET A 609 -14.39 12.45 14.34
C MET A 609 -14.71 13.36 15.53
N THR A 610 -15.92 13.89 15.60
CA THR A 610 -16.39 14.76 16.70
C THR A 610 -16.27 14.03 18.04
N HIS A 611 -16.81 12.81 18.14
CA HIS A 611 -16.71 11.95 19.32
C HIS A 611 -15.26 11.59 19.68
N GLN A 612 -14.37 11.40 18.69
CA GLN A 612 -12.94 11.19 18.93
C GLN A 612 -12.24 12.43 19.51
N ILE A 613 -12.65 13.65 19.16
CA ILE A 613 -12.11 14.89 19.75
C ILE A 613 -12.65 15.06 21.18
N THR A 614 -13.97 14.95 21.35
CA THR A 614 -14.65 15.18 22.64
C THR A 614 -14.52 14.02 23.62
N ARG A 615 -13.94 12.88 23.21
CA ARG A 615 -13.79 11.67 24.01
C ARG A 615 -15.11 11.17 24.59
N ASP A 616 -16.14 11.15 23.74
CA ASP A 616 -17.52 10.78 24.08
C ASP A 616 -18.11 11.61 25.25
N ASN A 617 -17.71 12.89 25.39
CA ASN A 617 -18.26 13.77 26.42
C ASN A 617 -19.80 13.88 26.29
N PRO A 618 -20.58 13.48 27.31
CA PRO A 618 -22.05 13.43 27.23
C PRO A 618 -22.73 14.80 27.25
N THR A 619 -21.97 15.89 27.41
CA THR A 619 -22.47 17.28 27.39
C THR A 619 -22.32 17.97 26.03
N LEU A 620 -21.82 17.25 25.01
CA LEU A 620 -21.81 17.72 23.61
C LEU A 620 -23.22 18.13 23.15
N PRO A 621 -23.47 19.41 22.79
CA PRO A 621 -24.79 19.83 22.34
C PRO A 621 -25.20 19.10 21.05
N ALA A 622 -26.41 18.57 20.99
CA ALA A 622 -26.91 17.85 19.82
C ALA A 622 -26.85 18.72 18.56
N TRP A 623 -27.31 19.98 18.63
CA TRP A 623 -27.20 20.91 17.49
C TRP A 623 -25.76 21.12 16.98
N LEU A 624 -24.73 20.99 17.83
CA LEU A 624 -23.34 21.11 17.40
C LEU A 624 -22.90 19.84 16.68
N ASN A 625 -23.20 18.66 17.22
CA ASN A 625 -22.85 17.36 16.65
C ASN A 625 -23.49 17.17 15.25
N GLU A 626 -24.81 17.34 15.20
CA GLU A 626 -25.64 17.13 14.00
C GLU A 626 -25.44 18.27 13.00
N GLY A 627 -25.30 19.51 13.50
CA GLY A 627 -25.02 20.67 12.67
C GLY A 627 -23.62 20.63 12.04
N LEU A 628 -22.63 20.00 12.70
CA LEU A 628 -21.33 19.72 12.09
C LEU A 628 -21.44 18.67 11.00
N ALA A 629 -22.13 17.55 11.27
CA ALA A 629 -22.29 16.48 10.30
C ALA A 629 -22.96 16.95 9.01
N VAL A 630 -24.11 17.65 9.09
CA VAL A 630 -24.77 18.23 7.90
C VAL A 630 -23.88 19.27 7.22
N ASN A 631 -23.12 20.08 7.97
CA ASN A 631 -22.19 21.03 7.34
C ASN A 631 -21.07 20.37 6.52
N GLU A 632 -20.73 19.12 6.83
CA GLU A 632 -19.80 18.32 6.02
C GLU A 632 -20.52 17.64 4.85
N GLU A 633 -21.77 17.19 5.00
CA GLU A 633 -22.61 16.75 3.86
C GLU A 633 -22.69 17.80 2.75
N LEU A 634 -22.85 19.09 3.13
CA LEU A 634 -22.93 20.21 2.18
C LEU A 634 -21.61 20.49 1.42
N THR A 635 -20.54 19.73 1.68
CA THR A 635 -19.30 19.77 0.89
C THR A 635 -19.22 18.64 -0.16
N VAL A 636 -20.15 17.69 -0.14
CA VAL A 636 -20.24 16.62 -1.14
C VAL A 636 -20.74 17.22 -2.47
N PRO A 637 -20.06 16.98 -3.61
CA PRO A 637 -20.47 17.52 -4.90
C PRO A 637 -21.92 17.17 -5.28
N GLY A 638 -22.69 18.14 -5.79
CA GLY A 638 -24.09 17.93 -6.16
C GLY A 638 -25.10 18.18 -5.04
N THR A 639 -24.67 18.68 -3.87
CA THR A 639 -25.54 19.00 -2.72
C THR A 639 -25.93 20.48 -2.62
N GLU A 640 -25.69 21.29 -3.65
CA GLU A 640 -26.00 22.73 -3.67
C GLU A 640 -27.52 23.00 -3.49
N TRP A 641 -28.36 22.09 -3.98
CA TRP A 641 -29.81 22.07 -3.72
C TRP A 641 -30.12 21.91 -2.23
N TYR A 642 -29.42 20.99 -1.55
CA TYR A 642 -29.62 20.67 -0.14
C TYR A 642 -29.09 21.80 0.76
N ALA A 643 -27.99 22.44 0.39
CA ALA A 643 -27.51 23.67 1.04
C ALA A 643 -28.54 24.80 0.95
N THR A 644 -29.14 24.98 -0.23
CA THR A 644 -30.19 25.98 -0.49
C THR A 644 -31.47 25.70 0.32
N VAL A 645 -31.93 24.44 0.33
CA VAL A 645 -33.09 24.02 1.14
C VAL A 645 -32.83 24.26 2.64
N ASN A 646 -31.66 23.89 3.16
CA ASN A 646 -31.27 24.13 4.56
C ASN A 646 -31.34 25.63 4.91
N ARG A 647 -30.59 26.46 4.18
CA ARG A 647 -30.45 27.89 4.43
C ARG A 647 -31.80 28.62 4.43
N TYR A 648 -32.55 28.51 3.34
CA TYR A 648 -33.79 29.27 3.17
C TYR A 648 -34.93 28.77 4.05
N SER A 649 -34.91 27.49 4.45
CA SER A 649 -35.88 26.98 5.42
C SER A 649 -35.63 27.50 6.82
N ALA A 650 -34.37 27.50 7.30
CA ALA A 650 -34.03 28.10 8.58
C ALA A 650 -34.33 29.62 8.58
N ALA A 651 -34.02 30.31 7.46
CA ALA A 651 -34.38 31.70 7.26
C ALA A 651 -35.91 31.93 7.30
N SER A 652 -36.71 30.98 6.78
CA SER A 652 -38.18 31.01 6.92
C SER A 652 -38.61 30.89 8.37
N MET A 653 -38.11 29.87 9.09
CA MET A 653 -38.42 29.64 10.50
C MET A 653 -38.14 30.89 11.36
N ALA A 654 -37.07 31.62 11.04
CA ALA A 654 -36.69 32.83 11.74
C ALA A 654 -37.63 34.03 11.49
N VAL A 655 -38.23 34.16 10.30
CA VAL A 655 -39.22 35.21 10.02
C VAL A 655 -40.63 34.83 10.48
N THR A 656 -40.97 33.54 10.51
CA THR A 656 -42.27 33.02 10.98
C THR A 656 -42.33 32.78 12.49
N ASN A 657 -41.26 33.11 13.24
CA ASN A 657 -41.13 32.88 14.68
C ASN A 657 -41.28 31.40 15.11
N THR A 658 -40.80 30.48 14.28
CA THR A 658 -40.82 29.02 14.51
C THR A 658 -39.41 28.40 14.50
N LEU A 659 -38.36 29.22 14.58
CA LEU A 659 -36.98 28.77 14.71
C LEU A 659 -36.72 28.27 16.13
N PHE A 660 -36.21 27.04 16.25
CA PHE A 660 -35.80 26.48 17.54
C PHE A 660 -34.59 27.25 18.10
N SER A 661 -34.62 27.53 19.39
CA SER A 661 -33.46 28.04 20.13
C SER A 661 -32.36 26.99 20.24
N LEU A 662 -31.12 27.43 20.46
CA LEU A 662 -29.98 26.54 20.66
C LEU A 662 -30.13 25.68 21.94
N GLU A 663 -30.89 26.16 22.93
CA GLU A 663 -31.16 25.42 24.16
C GLU A 663 -32.18 24.28 23.94
N GLU A 664 -33.27 24.54 23.21
CA GLU A 664 -34.23 23.50 22.79
C GLU A 664 -33.59 22.39 21.96
N MET A 665 -32.47 22.68 21.29
CA MET A 665 -31.69 21.73 20.50
C MET A 665 -30.40 21.24 21.21
N ARG A 666 -30.18 21.57 22.49
CA ARG A 666 -28.97 21.16 23.23
C ARG A 666 -29.00 19.67 23.60
N SER A 667 -30.15 19.17 24.06
CA SER A 667 -30.32 17.81 24.59
C SER A 667 -30.42 16.74 23.49
N PRO A 668 -29.55 15.71 23.47
CA PRO A 668 -29.66 14.57 22.54
C PRO A 668 -30.97 13.78 22.69
N ILE A 669 -31.51 13.69 23.91
CA ILE A 669 -32.79 13.01 24.17
C ILE A 669 -33.95 13.81 23.57
N THR A 670 -33.93 15.13 23.68
CA THR A 670 -34.97 16.01 23.10
C THR A 670 -34.85 16.09 21.58
N TRP A 671 -33.63 15.98 21.05
CA TRP A 671 -33.35 15.91 19.62
C TRP A 671 -33.92 14.63 19.00
N GLY A 672 -33.55 13.45 19.52
CA GLY A 672 -33.94 12.16 18.96
C GLY A 672 -35.45 11.85 19.09
N ASN A 673 -36.12 12.39 20.11
CA ASN A 673 -37.55 12.20 20.31
C ASN A 673 -38.44 13.22 19.57
N ARG A 674 -37.88 14.13 18.75
CA ARG A 674 -38.65 15.20 18.10
C ARG A 674 -39.42 14.66 16.88
N PRO A 675 -40.78 14.67 16.90
CA PRO A 675 -41.56 13.95 15.90
C PRO A 675 -41.75 14.73 14.58
N GLY A 676 -41.97 13.98 13.50
CA GLY A 676 -42.42 14.50 12.20
C GLY A 676 -41.48 15.55 11.60
N LEU A 677 -42.06 16.57 10.94
CA LEU A 677 -41.28 17.65 10.30
C LEU A 677 -40.40 18.44 11.29
N ALA A 678 -40.74 18.48 12.58
CA ALA A 678 -39.90 19.14 13.56
C ALA A 678 -38.55 18.43 13.73
N GLY A 679 -38.53 17.10 13.59
CA GLY A 679 -37.32 16.27 13.63
C GLY A 679 -36.37 16.51 12.46
N SER A 680 -36.86 16.93 11.28
CA SER A 680 -36.01 17.27 10.13
C SER A 680 -35.67 18.77 10.04
N TYR A 681 -36.51 19.67 10.57
CA TYR A 681 -36.23 21.10 10.57
C TYR A 681 -35.23 21.55 11.66
N GLN A 682 -35.03 20.75 12.72
CA GLN A 682 -33.95 21.01 13.69
C GLN A 682 -32.56 20.90 13.07
N TYR A 683 -32.34 19.97 12.13
CA TYR A 683 -31.09 19.89 11.34
C TYR A 683 -30.81 21.18 10.58
N ARG A 684 -31.84 21.81 10.00
CA ARG A 684 -31.70 23.07 9.24
C ARG A 684 -31.26 24.21 10.15
N ALA A 685 -31.87 24.33 11.33
CA ALA A 685 -31.49 25.32 12.34
C ALA A 685 -30.07 25.07 12.90
N ALA A 686 -29.73 23.82 13.24
CA ALA A 686 -28.40 23.41 13.71
C ALA A 686 -27.30 23.67 12.67
N THR A 687 -27.56 23.36 11.39
CA THR A 687 -26.63 23.63 10.28
C THR A 687 -26.30 25.11 10.20
N GLN A 688 -27.30 25.99 10.29
CA GLN A 688 -27.06 27.44 10.28
C GLN A 688 -26.37 27.91 11.56
N ALA A 689 -26.65 27.33 12.73
CA ALA A 689 -25.94 27.64 13.97
C ALA A 689 -24.43 27.34 13.86
N VAL A 690 -24.09 26.19 13.28
CA VAL A 690 -22.68 25.81 13.04
C VAL A 690 -22.02 26.65 11.94
N GLN A 691 -22.76 27.09 10.91
CA GLN A 691 -22.23 28.05 9.92
C GLN A 691 -21.91 29.39 10.56
N LEU A 692 -22.80 29.94 11.38
CA LEU A 692 -22.56 31.18 12.10
C LEU A 692 -21.41 31.06 13.13
N LEU A 693 -21.19 29.88 13.74
CA LEU A 693 -19.96 29.62 14.49
C LEU A 693 -18.71 29.63 13.59
N ARG A 694 -18.76 28.99 12.42
CA ARG A 694 -17.64 28.96 11.46
C ARG A 694 -17.28 30.38 11.00
N ASP A 695 -18.26 31.25 10.81
CA ASP A 695 -18.06 32.66 10.48
C ASP A 695 -17.37 33.45 11.62
N ASP A 696 -17.74 33.18 12.88
CA ASP A 696 -17.24 33.91 14.05
C ASP A 696 -15.83 33.50 14.49
N ILE A 697 -15.54 32.18 14.50
CA ILE A 697 -14.31 31.61 15.11
C ILE A 697 -13.54 30.66 14.18
N GLY A 698 -14.01 30.41 12.96
CA GLY A 698 -13.39 29.49 12.01
C GLY A 698 -13.52 28.01 12.40
N ARG A 699 -13.19 27.12 11.45
CA ARG A 699 -13.18 25.67 11.68
C ARG A 699 -12.21 25.27 12.81
N SER A 700 -11.01 25.84 12.84
CA SER A 700 -10.02 25.60 13.90
C SER A 700 -10.49 26.06 15.29
N GLY A 701 -11.28 27.14 15.37
CA GLY A 701 -11.94 27.56 16.61
C GLY A 701 -12.93 26.51 17.12
N ILE A 702 -13.77 25.95 16.24
CA ILE A 702 -14.71 24.88 16.61
C ILE A 702 -13.95 23.61 17.04
N VAL A 703 -12.90 23.19 16.31
CA VAL A 703 -12.05 22.06 16.73
C VAL A 703 -11.47 22.33 18.13
N ARG A 704 -11.03 23.56 18.41
CA ARG A 704 -10.53 23.94 19.74
C ARG A 704 -11.60 23.89 20.84
N ILE A 705 -12.86 24.23 20.54
CA ILE A 705 -13.98 24.02 21.47
C ILE A 705 -14.14 22.53 21.77
N LEU A 706 -14.17 21.67 20.74
CA LEU A 706 -14.31 20.22 20.91
C LEU A 706 -13.15 19.63 21.73
N GLU A 707 -11.91 20.11 21.55
CA GLU A 707 -10.75 19.70 22.35
C GLU A 707 -10.90 20.08 23.84
N LEU A 708 -11.36 21.31 24.12
CA LEU A 708 -11.59 21.78 25.48
C LEU A 708 -12.69 20.95 26.16
N MET A 709 -13.75 20.58 25.41
CA MET A 709 -14.78 19.65 25.88
C MET A 709 -14.21 18.24 26.13
N GLY A 710 -13.31 17.75 25.27
CA GLY A 710 -12.57 16.50 25.51
C GLY A 710 -11.59 16.56 26.70
N GLY A 711 -11.25 17.77 27.15
CA GLY A 711 -10.56 18.06 28.41
C GLY A 711 -11.48 18.21 29.62
N GLY A 712 -12.80 18.12 29.44
CA GLY A 712 -13.80 18.22 30.52
C GLY A 712 -14.47 19.58 30.70
N ALA A 713 -14.21 20.58 29.85
CA ALA A 713 -14.93 21.85 29.88
C ALA A 713 -16.38 21.68 29.41
N THR A 714 -17.28 22.56 29.87
CA THR A 714 -18.61 22.69 29.25
C THR A 714 -18.48 23.36 27.88
N PHE A 715 -19.48 23.18 27.00
CA PHE A 715 -19.51 23.89 25.72
C PHE A 715 -19.46 25.41 25.88
N ASP A 716 -20.20 25.96 26.85
CA ASP A 716 -20.31 27.40 27.07
C ASP A 716 -18.98 28.00 27.58
N ASP A 717 -18.25 27.29 28.45
CA ASP A 717 -16.91 27.67 28.88
C ASP A 717 -15.90 27.59 27.73
N ALA A 718 -15.94 26.49 26.96
CA ALA A 718 -15.06 26.28 25.82
C ALA A 718 -15.29 27.35 24.73
N TYR A 719 -16.55 27.69 24.45
CA TYR A 719 -16.91 28.81 23.59
C TYR A 719 -16.40 30.13 24.14
N ALA A 720 -16.59 30.41 25.43
CA ALA A 720 -16.13 31.66 26.05
C ALA A 720 -14.61 31.84 25.97
N ILE A 721 -13.83 30.76 26.09
CA ILE A 721 -12.37 30.74 25.91
C ILE A 721 -11.99 31.06 24.45
N VAL A 722 -12.65 30.45 23.47
CA VAL A 722 -12.28 30.57 22.05
C VAL A 722 -12.80 31.86 21.41
N ALA A 723 -14.09 32.17 21.60
CA ALA A 723 -14.75 33.36 21.06
C ALA A 723 -14.50 34.64 21.89
N LYS A 724 -13.85 34.53 23.06
CA LYS A 724 -13.54 35.65 23.98
C LYS A 724 -14.78 36.42 24.46
N GLY A 725 -15.91 35.74 24.58
CA GLY A 725 -17.18 36.30 25.05
C GLY A 725 -18.22 35.22 25.36
N PRO A 726 -19.22 35.50 26.21
CA PRO A 726 -20.15 34.48 26.69
C PRO A 726 -21.07 33.95 25.58
N PHE A 727 -21.31 32.64 25.56
CA PHE A 727 -22.19 31.99 24.57
C PHE A 727 -23.61 32.56 24.54
N ALA A 728 -24.12 33.07 25.68
CA ALA A 728 -25.41 33.75 25.75
C ALA A 728 -25.55 34.92 24.74
N THR A 729 -24.46 35.63 24.40
CA THR A 729 -24.48 36.69 23.38
C THR A 729 -24.70 36.12 21.98
N PHE A 730 -24.03 35.01 21.64
CA PHE A 730 -24.24 34.29 20.38
C PHE A 730 -25.69 33.79 20.28
N ALA A 731 -26.16 33.08 21.32
CA ALA A 731 -27.50 32.54 21.39
C ALA A 731 -28.59 33.62 21.26
N ALA A 732 -28.42 34.78 21.91
CA ALA A 732 -29.35 35.91 21.79
C ALA A 732 -29.39 36.51 20.37
N SER A 733 -28.27 36.48 19.64
CA SER A 733 -28.19 36.99 18.25
C SER A 733 -28.72 36.02 17.19
N PHE A 734 -28.83 34.73 17.53
CA PHE A 734 -29.01 33.62 16.58
C PHE A 734 -30.20 33.83 15.62
N THR A 735 -31.41 34.07 16.15
CA THR A 735 -32.61 34.25 15.32
C THR A 735 -32.50 35.44 14.36
N GLN A 736 -31.89 36.55 14.79
CA GLN A 736 -31.68 37.71 13.93
C GLN A 736 -30.66 37.41 12.82
N ARG A 737 -29.58 36.69 13.13
CA ARG A 737 -28.56 36.28 12.14
C ARG A 737 -29.12 35.30 11.12
N VAL A 738 -29.91 34.31 11.55
CA VAL A 738 -30.59 33.37 10.63
C VAL A 738 -31.62 34.10 9.76
N LYS A 739 -32.33 35.09 10.31
CA LYS A 739 -33.23 35.96 9.52
C LYS A 739 -32.50 36.84 8.50
N ALA A 740 -31.21 37.14 8.71
CA ALA A 740 -30.40 37.91 7.76
C ALA A 740 -29.85 37.07 6.60
N LEU A 741 -30.07 35.75 6.59
CA LEU A 741 -29.60 34.85 5.52
C LEU A 741 -30.36 35.02 4.19
N ALA A 742 -31.53 35.65 4.21
CA ALA A 742 -32.32 36.02 3.04
C ALA A 742 -32.54 37.54 3.00
N THR A 743 -32.60 38.10 1.79
CA THR A 743 -32.67 39.56 1.57
C THR A 743 -34.09 40.12 1.55
N SER A 744 -35.11 39.27 1.37
CA SER A 744 -36.52 39.65 1.33
C SER A 744 -37.43 38.53 1.83
N TYR A 745 -38.63 38.90 2.30
CA TYR A 745 -39.65 37.97 2.78
C TYR A 745 -41.05 38.49 2.43
N PRO A 746 -41.99 37.63 1.98
CA PRO A 746 -41.74 36.27 1.49
C PRO A 746 -40.81 36.24 0.26
N GLY A 747 -40.26 35.08 -0.08
CA GLY A 747 -39.25 34.94 -1.14
C GLY A 747 -39.25 33.58 -1.83
N ILE A 748 -38.52 33.51 -2.95
CA ILE A 748 -38.19 32.27 -3.66
C ILE A 748 -36.69 32.26 -3.94
N ALA A 749 -36.02 31.15 -3.61
CA ALA A 749 -34.63 30.89 -3.95
C ALA A 749 -34.55 29.74 -4.95
N THR A 750 -33.52 29.74 -5.79
CA THR A 750 -33.32 28.75 -6.86
C THR A 750 -31.86 28.37 -6.98
N VAL A 751 -31.59 27.11 -7.31
CA VAL A 751 -30.24 26.61 -7.59
C VAL A 751 -30.30 25.46 -8.60
N THR A 752 -29.29 25.37 -9.46
CA THR A 752 -29.12 24.26 -10.41
C THR A 752 -28.78 22.96 -9.69
N GLY A 753 -29.22 21.83 -10.25
CA GLY A 753 -29.17 20.53 -9.59
C GLY A 753 -30.46 20.22 -8.81
N SER A 754 -30.56 18.99 -8.31
CA SER A 754 -31.69 18.48 -7.53
C SER A 754 -31.29 17.18 -6.80
N PRO A 755 -32.17 16.56 -5.98
CA PRO A 755 -31.90 15.25 -5.38
C PRO A 755 -31.56 14.14 -6.38
N ILE A 756 -32.00 14.24 -7.65
CA ILE A 756 -31.66 13.29 -8.72
C ILE A 756 -30.42 13.73 -9.54
N GLY A 757 -29.60 14.62 -8.99
CA GLY A 757 -28.36 15.15 -9.57
C GLY A 757 -28.56 16.25 -10.62
N ARG A 758 -29.54 16.11 -11.51
CA ARG A 758 -29.88 17.11 -12.55
C ARG A 758 -31.15 17.89 -12.24
N GLY A 759 -31.25 19.10 -12.77
CA GLY A 759 -32.48 19.90 -12.75
C GLY A 759 -32.33 21.31 -12.17
N LEU A 760 -33.43 21.84 -11.63
CA LEU A 760 -33.46 23.14 -10.95
C LEU A 760 -34.34 23.03 -9.69
N THR A 761 -33.73 23.02 -8.51
CA THR A 761 -34.45 23.13 -7.23
C THR A 761 -34.86 24.57 -6.95
N PHE A 762 -36.07 24.74 -6.43
CA PHE A 762 -36.55 26.01 -5.88
C PHE A 762 -37.11 25.85 -4.47
N VAL A 763 -37.00 26.91 -3.67
CA VAL A 763 -37.47 26.98 -2.28
C VAL A 763 -38.31 28.23 -2.12
N VAL A 764 -39.59 28.05 -1.81
CA VAL A 764 -40.54 29.10 -1.41
C VAL A 764 -40.45 29.26 0.11
N TYR A 765 -40.21 30.47 0.61
CA TYR A 765 -39.93 30.70 2.03
C TYR A 765 -40.51 32.02 2.57
N GLY A 766 -40.70 32.09 3.90
CA GLY A 766 -41.18 33.27 4.61
C GLY A 766 -42.66 33.61 4.43
N PHE A 767 -43.44 32.68 3.88
CA PHE A 767 -44.89 32.80 3.79
C PHE A 767 -45.55 32.34 5.11
N THR A 768 -46.82 32.71 5.33
CA THR A 768 -47.53 32.31 6.56
C THR A 768 -47.65 30.79 6.68
N PRO A 769 -47.19 30.16 7.79
CA PRO A 769 -47.30 28.71 7.99
C PRO A 769 -48.72 28.17 7.89
N ASN A 770 -48.88 26.94 7.39
CA ASN A 770 -50.16 26.24 7.29
C ASN A 770 -51.25 26.99 6.46
N THR A 771 -50.84 27.90 5.55
CA THR A 771 -51.76 28.58 4.63
C THR A 771 -51.59 28.08 3.20
N SER A 772 -52.66 28.20 2.41
CA SER A 772 -52.62 27.89 0.97
C SER A 772 -51.87 28.98 0.20
N ILE A 773 -51.04 28.53 -0.75
CA ILE A 773 -50.40 29.38 -1.75
C ILE A 773 -50.67 28.82 -3.15
N THR A 774 -50.66 29.70 -4.15
CA THR A 774 -50.59 29.30 -5.56
C THR A 774 -49.17 29.52 -6.05
N VAL A 775 -48.56 28.47 -6.60
CA VAL A 775 -47.24 28.50 -7.26
C VAL A 775 -47.44 28.38 -8.75
N GLU A 776 -46.73 29.19 -9.52
CA GLU A 776 -46.75 29.18 -10.99
C GLU A 776 -45.32 29.07 -11.52
N VAL A 777 -45.10 28.13 -12.45
CA VAL A 777 -43.81 27.87 -13.12
C VAL A 777 -44.04 27.98 -14.62
N LEU A 778 -43.42 28.97 -15.28
CA LEU A 778 -43.60 29.23 -16.72
C LEU A 778 -42.25 29.40 -17.43
N SER A 779 -42.10 28.77 -18.59
CA SER A 779 -41.11 29.11 -19.63
C SER A 779 -41.81 29.54 -20.91
N SER A 780 -41.05 29.74 -21.99
CA SER A 780 -41.60 30.05 -23.32
C SER A 780 -42.33 28.90 -24.01
N THR A 781 -42.16 27.66 -23.53
CA THR A 781 -42.65 26.44 -24.19
C THR A 781 -43.33 25.43 -23.26
N HIS A 782 -43.22 25.61 -21.94
CA HIS A 782 -43.78 24.70 -20.94
C HIS A 782 -44.19 25.49 -19.69
N GLY A 783 -45.23 25.04 -18.98
CA GLY A 783 -45.56 25.64 -17.69
C GLY A 783 -46.91 25.22 -17.13
N GLY A 784 -47.13 25.58 -15.87
CA GLY A 784 -48.35 25.30 -15.13
C GLY A 784 -48.39 26.03 -13.80
N ASN A 785 -49.53 25.94 -13.12
CA ASN A 785 -49.67 26.39 -11.74
C ASN A 785 -50.38 25.34 -10.89
N PHE A 786 -50.16 25.40 -9.59
CA PHE A 786 -50.80 24.54 -8.60
C PHE A 786 -51.04 25.30 -7.29
N THR A 787 -52.07 24.90 -6.56
CA THR A 787 -52.33 25.42 -5.21
C THR A 787 -52.01 24.33 -4.20
N THR A 788 -51.23 24.67 -3.17
CA THR A 788 -50.83 23.74 -2.10
C THR A 788 -50.80 24.45 -0.75
N THR A 789 -50.82 23.69 0.34
CA THR A 789 -50.72 24.22 1.71
C THR A 789 -49.27 24.16 2.18
N LEU A 790 -48.74 25.29 2.61
CA LEU A 790 -47.41 25.38 3.20
C LEU A 790 -47.32 24.62 4.52
N ASN A 791 -46.14 24.10 4.83
CA ASN A 791 -45.91 23.43 6.11
C ASN A 791 -45.88 24.41 7.30
N ALA A 792 -45.71 23.84 8.51
CA ALA A 792 -45.66 24.56 9.78
C ALA A 792 -44.50 25.58 9.93
N TYR A 793 -43.61 25.67 8.94
CA TYR A 793 -42.46 26.59 8.91
C TYR A 793 -42.54 27.63 7.79
N GLY A 794 -43.69 27.73 7.09
CA GLY A 794 -43.89 28.71 6.03
C GLY A 794 -43.11 28.42 4.75
N THR A 795 -42.82 27.14 4.50
CA THR A 795 -41.96 26.70 3.39
C THR A 795 -42.59 25.65 2.50
N LEU A 796 -42.15 25.66 1.24
CA LEU A 796 -42.29 24.60 0.24
C LEU A 796 -40.96 24.55 -0.51
N TRP A 797 -40.48 23.36 -0.85
CA TRP A 797 -39.37 23.20 -1.79
C TRP A 797 -39.72 22.09 -2.77
N ASP A 798 -39.25 22.24 -4.00
CA ASP A 798 -39.52 21.32 -5.09
C ASP A 798 -38.44 21.47 -6.17
N TYR A 799 -38.47 20.67 -7.24
CA TYR A 799 -37.50 20.78 -8.33
C TYR A 799 -38.10 20.49 -9.71
N LEU A 800 -37.55 21.16 -10.73
CA LEU A 800 -37.91 20.95 -12.13
C LEU A 800 -37.08 19.78 -12.68
N ASP A 801 -37.68 18.59 -12.64
CA ASP A 801 -37.14 17.34 -13.18
C ASP A 801 -37.22 17.28 -14.72
N ASP A 802 -36.98 16.10 -15.30
CA ASP A 802 -36.89 15.91 -16.75
C ASP A 802 -38.18 16.15 -17.54
N GLU A 803 -39.35 16.24 -16.89
CA GLU A 803 -40.59 16.65 -17.54
C GLU A 803 -40.55 18.13 -17.97
N PHE A 804 -39.73 18.94 -17.29
CA PHE A 804 -39.48 20.34 -17.60
C PHE A 804 -38.25 20.49 -18.51
N PRO A 805 -38.40 20.84 -19.80
CA PRO A 805 -37.25 20.95 -20.70
C PRO A 805 -36.27 22.07 -20.29
N PRO A 806 -34.97 21.98 -20.65
CA PRO A 806 -33.99 23.04 -20.42
C PRO A 806 -34.45 24.38 -20.99
N ALA A 807 -34.64 25.37 -20.12
CA ALA A 807 -35.19 26.68 -20.47
C ALA A 807 -34.93 27.72 -19.36
N THR A 808 -35.26 28.98 -19.64
CA THR A 808 -35.42 30.01 -18.60
C THR A 808 -36.84 29.93 -18.05
N TYR A 809 -36.96 29.70 -16.75
CA TYR A 809 -38.22 29.60 -16.01
C TYR A 809 -38.44 30.84 -15.14
N SER A 810 -39.64 31.40 -15.23
CA SER A 810 -40.21 32.34 -14.28
C SER A 810 -41.01 31.54 -13.25
N ILE A 811 -40.56 31.55 -12.00
CA ILE A 811 -41.25 30.91 -10.88
C ILE A 811 -41.86 32.02 -10.02
N SER A 812 -43.15 31.92 -9.68
CA SER A 812 -43.82 32.84 -8.77
C SER A 812 -44.69 32.11 -7.74
N ALA A 813 -44.89 32.74 -6.59
CA ALA A 813 -45.72 32.24 -5.51
C ALA A 813 -46.56 33.39 -4.93
N VAL A 814 -47.85 33.15 -4.71
CA VAL A 814 -48.80 34.11 -4.15
C VAL A 814 -49.50 33.49 -2.95
N GLY A 815 -49.56 34.22 -1.83
CA GLY A 815 -50.13 33.75 -0.57
C GLY A 815 -50.68 34.89 0.28
N ALA A 816 -51.22 34.54 1.46
CA ALA A 816 -51.94 35.49 2.32
C ALA A 816 -51.10 36.69 2.81
N ASN A 817 -49.77 36.54 2.91
CA ASN A 817 -48.86 37.60 3.37
C ASN A 817 -47.98 38.22 2.27
N GLY A 818 -48.26 37.97 0.99
CA GLY A 818 -47.58 38.63 -0.13
C GLY A 818 -47.40 37.74 -1.36
N SER A 819 -46.51 38.17 -2.25
CA SER A 819 -46.08 37.39 -3.41
C SER A 819 -44.58 37.53 -3.62
N ALA A 820 -44.00 36.53 -4.28
CA ALA A 820 -42.59 36.49 -4.64
C ALA A 820 -42.43 35.93 -6.06
N ARG A 821 -41.40 36.38 -6.78
CA ARG A 821 -41.08 35.94 -8.14
C ARG A 821 -39.57 35.90 -8.36
N VAL A 822 -39.10 34.89 -9.07
CA VAL A 822 -37.71 34.71 -9.47
C VAL A 822 -37.65 34.22 -10.93
N VAL A 823 -36.54 34.49 -11.60
CA VAL A 823 -36.23 33.93 -12.93
C VAL A 823 -34.94 33.15 -12.81
N ALA A 824 -34.95 31.90 -13.27
CA ALA A 824 -33.83 30.97 -13.16
C ALA A 824 -33.69 30.13 -14.43
N VAL A 825 -32.48 29.66 -14.71
CA VAL A 825 -32.18 28.84 -15.89
C VAL A 825 -32.03 27.38 -15.46
N LYS A 826 -32.82 26.49 -16.06
CA LYS A 826 -32.59 25.05 -16.00
C LYS A 826 -31.67 24.65 -17.15
N SER A 827 -30.48 24.13 -16.85
CA SER A 827 -29.58 23.52 -17.83
C SER A 827 -29.98 22.08 -18.18
N ASN A 828 -29.28 21.49 -19.15
CA ASN A 828 -29.23 20.03 -19.31
C ASN A 828 -28.70 19.34 -18.04
#